data_AF-A0A7C4IJV9-F1
#
_entry.id   AF-A0A7C4IJV9-F1
#
_cell.length_a   1.000
_cell.length_b   1.000
_cell.length_c   1.000
_cell.angle_alpha   90.00
_cell.angle_beta   90.00
_cell.angle_gamma   90.00
#
_symmetry.space_group_name_H-M   'P 1'
#
loop_
_entity.id
_entity.type
_entity.pdbx_description
1 polymer ?
#
loop_
_entity_poly.entity_id
_entity_poly.type
_entity_poly.pdbx_seq_one_letter_code
_entity_poly.pdbx_strand_id
1 'polypeptide(L)'
;MAPRSTGQRRRGSALPILVIGLVCLALAGTLIALIALRDKDRGDAAADLLALKAQAERLAVDGRLREAHATYQRLQELSATRQAVNEAVRDQLRQAREDQSRIYHMLVASGPARPAPPAAAPAPPPAALPQAVARVPQAPAPPKADVPPAPTTVPTTPALAPAPPATTRAATAPAPPAPALALPPRPPPRPTEKVRDDLDERIGQSIHKGTSWLIERFERHQLRQDARTSGVPRLAPEQSAYVGGLNALCVYALLQAGQAVPDPRLDPRGEFVRGILTRLRERPMDQGPVTYARALRAAALAVHNRPEDRACLAEDVDYLLRASVNGAHTYQMLDPRVASGPIRWDNSNTQYGVLGVWAGAEAGLEIPAAYWRQVEQHWTGCQLPTGEWGYAAAPISHPQMAALTSGRVSMTLAGIASLLVTHDYLDALNSSAPTGRPPFSPALARALAWLETGDNPVKLRLRPGPIHAYYGYTLFSLERVGLASGFKYFGAHDWYRHLASEVIDLQQKNGAWNRDSQPPLADDGPAVGAAGDGGDLIETAYMLLFLSRGRHPILLNKLRFDGNWANRPRDAANLARHASRELERPVNWQVVSFQKDWTDWQDCALLYLASDAPPRLRDQDIDKLRAFVAAGGLLFTHADGSSDSFNRFAAELAHKLFPDYELRDLPTDHPLYTLNYKVEPRPKLRYVSNGSRILMLHSPAEMALHWQTRAEKTRKNVFGLGVNIFIYAAGKTDLRNRVDVPPAPPAVEPIATLAVARVKYAGNWDPEPQAWPAFAGYLLAETGYGIDLKTVEVEDLATDIAPIAHLTGNTALELTDKQLEALRRYVESGGTLLIDSCGGSAAFTTSITGKLLPGAFGNEVIHAMGGSHPVLAGKAEGMREIRPRLRPYAAQRLGAGARVEYVAHGKGRAIFSAPDLTTGMLGANTFLVLGYQPASARELVRNILLWVWDGAPGNQP
;
A
#
# COMPACT_ATOMS: atom_id res chain seq x y z
N MET A 1 62.66 7.07 -40.66
CA MET A 1 62.93 6.62 -42.04
C MET A 1 61.61 6.49 -42.79
N ALA A 2 61.56 6.92 -44.05
CA ALA A 2 60.55 6.53 -45.04
C ALA A 2 61.30 5.76 -46.15
N PRO A 3 60.66 4.90 -46.99
CA PRO A 3 59.80 5.41 -48.07
C PRO A 3 58.60 4.54 -48.53
N ARG A 4 57.58 5.24 -49.04
CA ARG A 4 56.80 5.05 -50.29
C ARG A 4 56.89 3.72 -51.08
N SER A 5 55.73 3.24 -51.55
CA SER A 5 55.43 3.22 -53.00
C SER A 5 53.93 3.24 -53.34
N THR A 6 53.58 4.05 -54.34
CA THR A 6 52.39 3.93 -55.21
C THR A 6 52.66 2.81 -56.24
N GLY A 7 51.72 2.09 -56.85
CA GLY A 7 50.27 2.28 -57.02
C GLY A 7 49.92 2.15 -58.52
N GLN A 8 48.97 1.27 -58.89
CA GLN A 8 48.54 1.13 -60.30
C GLN A 8 47.05 0.79 -60.42
N ARG A 9 46.35 1.45 -61.36
CA ARG A 9 44.89 1.32 -61.60
C ARG A 9 44.59 0.28 -62.69
N ARG A 10 43.44 -0.41 -62.60
CA ARG A 10 42.61 -0.76 -63.77
C ARG A 10 41.11 -0.64 -63.45
N ARG A 11 40.31 -0.33 -64.48
CA ARG A 11 38.84 -0.10 -64.43
C ARG A 11 38.07 -1.41 -64.66
N GLY A 12 36.83 -1.50 -64.17
CA GLY A 12 35.87 -2.55 -64.57
C GLY A 12 34.43 -2.31 -64.10
N SER A 13 33.49 -2.29 -65.05
CA SER A 13 32.01 -2.47 -64.95
C SER A 13 31.17 -1.63 -63.95
N ALA A 14 30.33 -0.74 -64.49
CA ALA A 14 29.33 0.06 -63.77
C ALA A 14 27.88 -0.42 -63.96
N LEU A 15 27.65 -1.73 -64.05
CA LEU A 15 26.32 -2.33 -64.30
C LEU A 15 25.43 -2.56 -63.05
N PRO A 16 25.95 -2.88 -61.84
CA PRO A 16 25.09 -3.12 -60.67
C PRO A 16 24.36 -1.87 -60.17
N ILE A 17 24.96 -0.69 -60.37
CA ILE A 17 24.51 0.58 -59.78
C ILE A 17 23.21 1.05 -60.42
N LEU A 18 23.00 0.82 -61.73
CA LEU A 18 21.81 1.29 -62.43
C LEU A 18 20.54 0.51 -62.01
N VAL A 19 20.67 -0.79 -61.78
CA VAL A 19 19.56 -1.65 -61.34
C VAL A 19 19.15 -1.33 -59.90
N ILE A 20 20.12 -1.12 -59.01
CA ILE A 20 19.86 -0.69 -57.63
C ILE A 20 19.19 0.71 -57.62
N GLY A 21 19.64 1.64 -58.47
CA GLY A 21 19.01 2.96 -58.62
C GLY A 21 17.54 2.89 -59.04
N LEU A 22 17.21 2.03 -60.01
CA LEU A 22 15.83 1.81 -60.47
C LEU A 22 14.94 1.16 -59.40
N VAL A 23 15.44 0.18 -58.65
CA VAL A 23 14.70 -0.45 -57.55
C VAL A 23 14.47 0.55 -56.40
N CYS A 24 15.46 1.37 -56.06
CA CYS A 24 15.30 2.43 -55.05
C CYS A 24 14.29 3.51 -55.50
N LEU A 25 14.27 3.89 -56.77
CA LEU A 25 13.27 4.83 -57.32
C LEU A 25 11.85 4.23 -57.30
N ALA A 26 11.69 2.95 -57.64
CA ALA A 26 10.42 2.26 -57.56
C ALA A 26 9.91 2.18 -56.10
N LEU A 27 10.78 1.79 -55.15
CA LEU A 27 10.45 1.74 -53.73
C LEU A 27 10.11 3.11 -53.15
N ALA A 28 10.82 4.17 -53.56
CA ALA A 28 10.51 5.55 -53.17
C ALA A 28 9.14 5.99 -53.73
N GLY A 29 8.82 5.67 -54.98
CA GLY A 29 7.51 5.93 -55.57
C GLY A 29 6.37 5.23 -54.82
N THR A 30 6.54 3.95 -54.50
CA THR A 30 5.56 3.18 -53.71
C THR A 30 5.40 3.73 -52.28
N LEU A 31 6.50 4.16 -51.65
CA LEU A 31 6.47 4.77 -50.31
C LEU A 31 5.75 6.12 -50.33
N ILE A 32 5.98 6.97 -51.34
CA ILE A 32 5.27 8.25 -51.52
C ILE A 32 3.78 8.02 -51.77
N ALA A 33 3.41 7.02 -52.59
CA ALA A 33 2.02 6.65 -52.81
C ALA A 33 1.34 6.12 -51.53
N LEU A 34 2.03 5.32 -50.72
CA LEU A 34 1.55 4.85 -49.42
C LEU A 34 1.39 5.99 -48.41
N ILE A 35 2.29 6.98 -48.39
CA ILE A 35 2.16 8.19 -47.56
C ILE A 35 0.95 9.02 -48.02
N ALA A 36 0.79 9.24 -49.33
CA ALA A 36 -0.35 9.99 -49.88
C ALA A 36 -1.71 9.34 -49.60
N LEU A 37 -1.80 7.99 -49.71
CA LEU A 37 -3.00 7.25 -49.33
C LEU A 37 -3.27 7.36 -47.82
N ARG A 38 -2.25 7.23 -46.98
CA ARG A 38 -2.36 7.32 -45.52
C ARG A 38 -2.74 8.71 -45.02
N ASP A 39 -2.27 9.76 -45.67
CA ASP A 39 -2.65 11.14 -45.33
C ASP A 39 -4.03 11.51 -45.90
N LYS A 40 -4.47 10.89 -47.00
CA LYS A 40 -5.88 10.98 -47.45
C LYS A 40 -6.83 10.33 -46.45
N ASP A 41 -6.57 9.09 -46.03
CA ASP A 41 -7.39 8.39 -45.02
C ASP A 41 -7.48 9.18 -43.70
N ARG A 42 -6.40 9.88 -43.30
CA ARG A 42 -6.39 10.80 -42.15
C ARG A 42 -7.21 12.05 -42.36
N GLY A 43 -7.20 12.62 -43.56
CA GLY A 43 -8.01 13.78 -43.94
C GLY A 43 -9.50 13.46 -43.90
N ASP A 44 -9.90 12.38 -44.55
CA ASP A 44 -11.29 11.91 -44.59
C ASP A 44 -11.79 11.55 -43.18
N ALA A 45 -10.98 10.84 -42.38
CA ALA A 45 -11.31 10.49 -40.99
C ALA A 45 -11.40 11.70 -40.04
N ALA A 46 -10.73 12.82 -40.34
CA ALA A 46 -10.84 14.07 -39.59
C ALA A 46 -12.10 14.86 -39.98
N ALA A 47 -12.46 14.86 -41.27
CA ALA A 47 -13.67 15.52 -41.77
C ALA A 47 -14.94 14.91 -41.15
N ASP A 48 -15.03 13.58 -41.06
CA ASP A 48 -16.13 12.87 -40.37
C ASP A 48 -16.37 13.38 -38.94
N LEU A 49 -15.29 13.48 -38.15
CA LEU A 49 -15.36 13.84 -36.73
C LEU A 49 -15.78 15.31 -36.54
N LEU A 50 -15.30 16.20 -37.41
CA LEU A 50 -15.73 17.60 -37.42
C LEU A 50 -17.19 17.75 -37.88
N ALA A 51 -17.65 16.94 -38.83
CA ALA A 51 -19.05 16.93 -39.27
C ALA A 51 -19.99 16.46 -38.14
N LEU A 52 -19.63 15.39 -37.43
CA LEU A 52 -20.34 14.90 -36.24
C LEU A 52 -20.38 15.95 -35.11
N LYS A 53 -19.26 16.64 -34.84
CA LYS A 53 -19.23 17.75 -33.88
C LYS A 53 -20.20 18.87 -34.30
N ALA A 54 -20.12 19.33 -35.54
CA ALA A 54 -20.99 20.38 -36.06
C ALA A 54 -22.48 19.96 -36.13
N GLN A 55 -22.79 18.66 -36.19
CA GLN A 55 -24.14 18.14 -36.04
C GLN A 55 -24.63 18.23 -34.59
N ALA A 56 -23.79 17.80 -33.63
CA ALA A 56 -24.10 17.86 -32.20
C ALA A 56 -24.30 19.31 -31.72
N GLU A 57 -23.47 20.24 -32.19
CA GLU A 57 -23.59 21.68 -31.91
C GLU A 57 -24.92 22.25 -32.45
N ARG A 58 -25.32 21.90 -33.68
CA ARG A 58 -26.62 22.32 -34.23
C ARG A 58 -27.81 21.78 -33.44
N LEU A 59 -27.79 20.49 -33.08
CA LEU A 59 -28.83 19.90 -32.23
C LEU A 59 -28.91 20.56 -30.84
N ALA A 60 -27.79 21.04 -30.30
CA ALA A 60 -27.76 21.78 -29.03
C ALA A 60 -28.39 23.17 -29.17
N VAL A 61 -28.07 23.90 -30.25
CA VAL A 61 -28.66 25.22 -30.58
C VAL A 61 -30.16 25.11 -30.83
N ASP A 62 -30.61 24.05 -31.51
CA ASP A 62 -32.03 23.76 -31.76
C ASP A 62 -32.80 23.31 -30.50
N GLY A 63 -32.17 23.29 -29.32
CA GLY A 63 -32.79 22.86 -28.05
C GLY A 63 -33.03 21.35 -27.95
N ARG A 64 -32.57 20.55 -28.92
CA ARG A 64 -32.72 19.08 -28.98
C ARG A 64 -31.66 18.38 -28.13
N LEU A 65 -31.55 18.79 -26.88
CA LEU A 65 -30.43 18.48 -25.96
C LEU A 65 -30.15 16.97 -25.80
N ARG A 66 -31.18 16.11 -25.79
CA ARG A 66 -31.00 14.65 -25.70
C ARG A 66 -30.32 14.07 -26.93
N GLU A 67 -30.67 14.58 -28.10
CA GLU A 67 -30.11 14.13 -29.38
C GLU A 67 -28.70 14.68 -29.56
N ALA A 68 -28.47 15.94 -29.20
CA ALA A 68 -27.13 16.54 -29.14
C ALA A 68 -26.19 15.71 -28.25
N HIS A 69 -26.63 15.35 -27.04
CA HIS A 69 -25.86 14.49 -26.13
C HIS A 69 -25.54 13.12 -26.73
N ALA A 70 -26.50 12.48 -27.40
CA ALA A 70 -26.28 11.20 -28.08
C ALA A 70 -25.29 11.33 -29.25
N THR A 71 -25.34 12.42 -30.02
CA THR A 71 -24.36 12.69 -31.10
C THR A 71 -22.96 12.95 -30.53
N TYR A 72 -22.83 13.66 -29.40
CA TYR A 72 -21.56 13.83 -28.71
C TYR A 72 -21.00 12.51 -28.15
N GLN A 73 -21.84 11.63 -27.59
CA GLN A 73 -21.42 10.28 -27.18
C GLN A 73 -20.88 9.48 -28.38
N ARG A 74 -21.58 9.54 -29.52
CA ARG A 74 -21.12 8.85 -30.75
C ARG A 74 -19.82 9.41 -31.31
N LEU A 75 -19.63 10.73 -31.24
CA LEU A 75 -18.35 11.39 -31.57
C LEU A 75 -17.22 10.91 -30.63
N GLN A 76 -17.51 10.76 -29.34
CA GLN A 76 -16.54 10.28 -28.36
C GLN A 76 -16.10 8.84 -28.65
N GLU A 77 -17.04 7.92 -28.92
CA GLU A 77 -16.76 6.54 -29.35
C GLU A 77 -15.87 6.48 -30.59
N LEU A 78 -16.22 7.21 -31.65
CA LEU A 78 -15.46 7.25 -32.90
C LEU A 78 -14.09 7.91 -32.75
N SER A 79 -13.94 8.85 -31.80
CA SER A 79 -12.64 9.45 -31.46
C SER A 79 -11.72 8.48 -30.70
N ALA A 80 -12.29 7.60 -29.87
CA ALA A 80 -11.53 6.66 -29.05
C ALA A 80 -10.91 5.52 -29.89
N THR A 81 -11.51 5.16 -31.01
CA THR A 81 -11.04 4.08 -31.90
C THR A 81 -10.11 4.55 -33.03
N ARG A 82 -9.86 5.86 -33.19
CA ARG A 82 -9.05 6.44 -34.27
C ARG A 82 -7.73 7.02 -33.74
N GLN A 83 -6.63 6.29 -33.89
CA GLN A 83 -5.31 6.59 -33.28
C GLN A 83 -4.52 7.77 -33.89
N ALA A 84 -4.99 8.41 -34.97
CA ALA A 84 -4.24 9.44 -35.69
C ALA A 84 -5.12 10.61 -36.15
N VAL A 85 -5.28 11.61 -35.28
CA VAL A 85 -5.88 12.90 -35.62
C VAL A 85 -4.91 14.04 -35.30
N ASN A 86 -4.90 15.08 -36.15
CA ASN A 86 -4.02 16.23 -35.99
C ASN A 86 -4.39 17.05 -34.73
N GLU A 87 -3.49 17.93 -34.30
CA GLU A 87 -3.60 18.65 -33.03
C GLU A 87 -4.82 19.59 -32.98
N ALA A 88 -5.11 20.30 -34.07
CA ALA A 88 -6.28 21.16 -34.20
C ALA A 88 -7.61 20.40 -34.01
N VAL A 89 -7.73 19.18 -34.56
CA VAL A 89 -8.92 18.33 -34.36
C VAL A 89 -8.98 17.78 -32.94
N ARG A 90 -7.84 17.50 -32.29
CA ARG A 90 -7.83 17.10 -30.86
C ARG A 90 -8.36 18.20 -29.95
N ASP A 91 -8.10 19.47 -30.24
CA ASP A 91 -8.65 20.58 -29.47
C ASP A 91 -10.15 20.79 -29.72
N GLN A 92 -10.61 20.63 -30.98
CA GLN A 92 -12.05 20.59 -31.28
C GLN A 92 -12.77 19.44 -30.57
N LEU A 93 -12.14 18.26 -30.47
CA LEU A 93 -12.66 17.11 -29.72
C LEU A 93 -12.62 17.32 -28.19
N ARG A 94 -11.68 18.12 -27.69
CA ARG A 94 -11.61 18.52 -26.27
C ARG A 94 -12.79 19.42 -25.91
N GLN A 95 -13.03 20.46 -26.73
CA GLN A 95 -14.18 21.35 -26.61
C GLN A 95 -15.51 20.58 -26.63
N ALA A 96 -15.65 19.63 -27.58
CA ALA A 96 -16.84 18.78 -27.68
C ALA A 96 -17.16 17.97 -26.40
N ARG A 97 -16.15 17.55 -25.62
CA ARG A 97 -16.36 16.85 -24.34
C ARG A 97 -16.84 17.79 -23.23
N GLU A 98 -16.37 19.05 -23.24
CA GLU A 98 -16.87 20.07 -22.32
C GLU A 98 -18.33 20.41 -22.62
N ASP A 99 -18.68 20.57 -23.89
CA ASP A 99 -20.05 20.89 -24.32
C ASP A 99 -21.01 19.72 -24.09
N GLN A 100 -20.58 18.48 -24.32
CA GLN A 100 -21.29 17.27 -23.91
C GLN A 100 -21.59 17.27 -22.40
N SER A 101 -20.60 17.62 -21.58
CA SER A 101 -20.73 17.66 -20.12
C SER A 101 -21.71 18.75 -19.67
N ARG A 102 -21.66 19.94 -20.29
CA ARG A 102 -22.64 21.02 -20.06
C ARG A 102 -24.06 20.59 -20.41
N ILE A 103 -24.25 19.99 -21.58
CA ILE A 103 -25.57 19.49 -22.03
C ILE A 103 -26.08 18.37 -21.12
N TYR A 104 -25.22 17.48 -20.64
CA TYR A 104 -25.59 16.47 -19.65
C TYR A 104 -26.12 17.13 -18.35
N HIS A 105 -25.41 18.13 -17.82
CA HIS A 105 -25.89 18.88 -16.65
C HIS A 105 -27.22 19.60 -16.91
N MET A 106 -27.43 20.18 -18.10
CA MET A 106 -28.71 20.78 -18.48
C MET A 106 -29.84 19.73 -18.54
N LEU A 107 -29.57 18.53 -19.07
CA LEU A 107 -30.54 17.42 -19.11
C LEU A 107 -30.89 16.89 -17.71
N VAL A 108 -29.91 16.82 -16.80
CA VAL A 108 -30.12 16.42 -15.40
C VAL A 108 -30.91 17.48 -14.64
N ALA A 109 -30.67 18.76 -14.87
CA ALA A 109 -31.46 19.86 -14.32
C ALA A 109 -32.91 19.90 -14.87
N SER A 110 -33.11 19.44 -16.11
CA SER A 110 -34.40 19.42 -16.82
C SER A 110 -35.17 18.10 -16.63
N GLY A 111 -35.24 17.61 -15.38
CA GLY A 111 -35.80 16.29 -15.04
C GLY A 111 -37.21 16.02 -15.60
N PRO A 112 -37.58 14.74 -15.82
CA PRO A 112 -38.79 14.38 -16.54
C PRO A 112 -40.07 14.92 -15.88
N ALA A 113 -41.01 15.41 -16.71
CA ALA A 113 -42.30 15.93 -16.27
C ALA A 113 -43.06 14.88 -15.44
N ARG A 114 -43.42 15.27 -14.22
CA ARG A 114 -44.04 14.42 -13.21
C ARG A 114 -45.54 14.26 -13.52
N PRO A 115 -46.11 13.04 -13.61
CA PRO A 115 -47.55 12.87 -13.74
C PRO A 115 -48.26 13.35 -12.46
N ALA A 116 -49.46 13.91 -12.61
CA ALA A 116 -50.22 14.50 -11.51
C ALA A 116 -50.70 13.42 -10.50
N PRO A 117 -50.68 13.71 -9.18
CA PRO A 117 -51.14 12.76 -8.16
C PRO A 117 -52.67 12.67 -8.09
N PRO A 118 -53.24 11.48 -7.81
CA PRO A 118 -54.66 11.33 -7.51
C PRO A 118 -55.02 11.92 -6.13
N ALA A 119 -56.30 12.28 -5.95
CA ALA A 119 -56.79 12.97 -4.76
C ALA A 119 -56.72 12.13 -3.47
N ALA A 120 -56.51 12.79 -2.34
CA ALA A 120 -56.32 12.16 -1.03
C ALA A 120 -57.64 11.75 -0.34
N ALA A 121 -57.59 10.65 0.42
CA ALA A 121 -58.62 10.22 1.37
C ALA A 121 -58.18 10.56 2.82
N PRO A 122 -59.12 10.80 3.76
CA PRO A 122 -58.80 11.35 5.08
C PRO A 122 -58.30 10.29 6.10
N ALA A 123 -57.55 10.75 7.10
CA ALA A 123 -56.93 9.91 8.13
C ALA A 123 -57.82 9.68 9.38
N PRO A 124 -57.67 8.53 10.08
CA PRO A 124 -58.31 8.26 11.37
C PRO A 124 -57.48 8.79 12.57
N PRO A 125 -58.10 8.98 13.75
CA PRO A 125 -57.48 9.61 14.93
C PRO A 125 -56.63 8.65 15.80
N PRO A 126 -55.77 9.18 16.72
CA PRO A 126 -54.85 8.37 17.51
C PRO A 126 -55.48 7.73 18.76
N ALA A 127 -55.01 6.54 19.13
CA ALA A 127 -55.34 5.85 20.38
C ALA A 127 -54.19 5.93 21.40
N ALA A 128 -54.53 5.90 22.69
CA ALA A 128 -53.64 6.27 23.80
C ALA A 128 -52.76 5.12 24.36
N LEU A 129 -51.69 5.52 25.07
CA LEU A 129 -50.77 4.65 25.81
C LEU A 129 -51.36 4.20 27.17
N PRO A 130 -51.13 2.95 27.60
CA PRO A 130 -51.24 2.53 29.00
C PRO A 130 -49.88 2.51 29.73
N GLN A 131 -49.92 2.66 31.06
CA GLN A 131 -48.76 2.84 31.94
C GLN A 131 -48.17 1.52 32.48
N ALA A 132 -46.96 1.61 33.06
CA ALA A 132 -46.28 0.50 33.73
C ALA A 132 -46.83 0.24 35.16
N VAL A 133 -46.87 -1.04 35.56
CA VAL A 133 -47.06 -1.47 36.96
C VAL A 133 -46.12 -2.65 37.24
N ALA A 134 -45.42 -2.61 38.37
CA ALA A 134 -44.48 -3.65 38.79
C ALA A 134 -45.15 -4.79 39.58
N ARG A 135 -44.73 -6.05 39.35
CA ARG A 135 -44.93 -7.19 40.27
C ARG A 135 -43.80 -8.22 40.09
N VAL A 136 -43.33 -8.77 41.22
CA VAL A 136 -42.44 -9.93 41.34
C VAL A 136 -43.26 -11.05 41.99
N PRO A 137 -43.26 -12.29 41.46
CA PRO A 137 -42.66 -13.38 42.26
C PRO A 137 -42.03 -14.57 41.50
N GLN A 138 -41.05 -15.18 42.20
CA GLN A 138 -40.61 -16.59 42.16
C GLN A 138 -39.87 -17.18 40.95
N ALA A 139 -39.02 -18.16 41.27
CA ALA A 139 -38.05 -18.83 40.39
C ALA A 139 -38.42 -20.31 40.17
N PRO A 140 -38.13 -20.89 38.98
CA PRO A 140 -38.24 -22.31 38.71
C PRO A 140 -36.92 -23.07 38.91
N ALA A 141 -37.02 -24.34 39.31
CA ALA A 141 -35.91 -25.29 39.51
C ALA A 141 -35.51 -25.99 38.18
N PRO A 142 -34.37 -26.72 38.11
CA PRO A 142 -33.80 -27.17 36.83
C PRO A 142 -34.43 -28.48 36.30
N PRO A 143 -34.47 -28.69 34.97
CA PRO A 143 -34.91 -29.96 34.37
C PRO A 143 -33.84 -31.05 34.46
N LYS A 144 -34.28 -32.31 34.65
CA LYS A 144 -33.45 -33.52 34.59
C LYS A 144 -33.41 -34.08 33.16
N ALA A 145 -32.41 -34.94 32.91
CA ALA A 145 -32.25 -35.68 31.66
C ALA A 145 -33.16 -36.93 31.60
N ASP A 146 -33.46 -37.38 30.37
CA ASP A 146 -34.02 -38.70 30.08
C ASP A 146 -33.41 -39.30 28.80
N VAL A 147 -33.47 -40.63 28.69
CA VAL A 147 -32.68 -41.51 27.81
C VAL A 147 -33.58 -42.16 26.74
N PRO A 148 -33.09 -42.47 25.51
CA PRO A 148 -33.94 -42.92 24.40
C PRO A 148 -34.30 -44.42 24.42
N PRO A 149 -35.43 -44.83 23.78
CA PRO A 149 -35.79 -46.23 23.57
C PRO A 149 -35.23 -46.83 22.26
N ALA A 150 -35.16 -48.17 22.23
CA ALA A 150 -34.59 -49.02 21.16
C ALA A 150 -35.68 -49.94 20.52
N PRO A 151 -35.39 -50.80 19.50
CA PRO A 151 -36.33 -51.07 18.40
C PRO A 151 -36.95 -52.49 18.29
N THR A 152 -37.95 -52.61 17.41
CA THR A 152 -38.62 -53.83 16.87
C THR A 152 -39.31 -53.47 15.53
N THR A 153 -39.52 -54.29 14.49
CA THR A 153 -39.24 -55.72 14.16
C THR A 153 -39.34 -55.96 12.63
N VAL A 154 -38.88 -57.13 12.15
CA VAL A 154 -38.81 -57.57 10.73
C VAL A 154 -40.09 -58.29 10.24
N PRO A 155 -40.35 -58.39 8.92
CA PRO A 155 -40.86 -59.65 8.34
C PRO A 155 -40.14 -60.18 7.07
N THR A 156 -40.40 -61.45 6.77
CA THR A 156 -39.63 -62.46 6.00
C THR A 156 -39.82 -62.58 4.46
N THR A 157 -38.91 -63.34 3.84
CA THR A 157 -38.75 -63.72 2.41
C THR A 157 -39.69 -64.83 1.88
N PRO A 158 -39.75 -65.05 0.54
CA PRO A 158 -39.66 -66.39 -0.07
C PRO A 158 -38.69 -66.50 -1.30
N ALA A 159 -38.48 -67.71 -1.85
CA ALA A 159 -37.41 -68.07 -2.84
C ALA A 159 -37.92 -69.04 -3.96
N LEU A 160 -37.19 -69.54 -4.99
CA LEU A 160 -35.75 -69.59 -5.37
C LEU A 160 -35.60 -69.92 -6.90
N ALA A 161 -34.36 -69.96 -7.44
CA ALA A 161 -33.78 -70.91 -8.44
C ALA A 161 -33.62 -70.47 -9.93
N PRO A 162 -32.69 -71.05 -10.75
CA PRO A 162 -31.28 -71.42 -10.46
C PRO A 162 -30.23 -71.21 -11.63
N ALA A 163 -28.93 -71.44 -11.31
CA ALA A 163 -27.77 -71.78 -12.20
C ALA A 163 -27.15 -70.67 -13.11
N PRO A 164 -25.86 -70.77 -13.56
CA PRO A 164 -24.90 -71.90 -13.56
C PRO A 164 -23.54 -71.60 -12.80
N PRO A 165 -22.51 -72.48 -12.81
CA PRO A 165 -21.48 -72.50 -11.75
C PRO A 165 -20.22 -71.65 -12.01
N ALA A 166 -19.47 -71.41 -10.93
CA ALA A 166 -18.25 -70.62 -10.91
C ALA A 166 -17.03 -71.35 -11.52
N THR A 167 -16.22 -70.60 -12.28
CA THR A 167 -14.84 -70.98 -12.61
C THR A 167 -13.86 -70.29 -11.65
N THR A 168 -13.17 -71.07 -10.83
CA THR A 168 -12.05 -70.61 -10.00
C THR A 168 -10.92 -70.08 -10.88
N ARG A 169 -10.69 -68.75 -10.90
CA ARG A 169 -9.49 -68.18 -11.50
C ARG A 169 -8.39 -68.11 -10.45
N ALA A 170 -7.27 -68.77 -10.71
CA ALA A 170 -6.14 -68.84 -9.80
C ALA A 170 -5.57 -67.46 -9.45
N ALA A 171 -4.99 -67.34 -8.26
CA ALA A 171 -4.31 -66.13 -7.81
C ALA A 171 -3.13 -65.80 -8.74
N THR A 172 -3.23 -64.68 -9.46
CA THR A 172 -2.11 -64.11 -10.20
C THR A 172 -1.11 -63.52 -9.23
N ALA A 173 0.17 -63.85 -9.41
CA ALA A 173 1.28 -63.31 -8.64
C ALA A 173 1.33 -61.76 -8.69
N PRO A 174 1.98 -61.09 -7.73
CA PRO A 174 2.12 -59.62 -7.75
C PRO A 174 2.83 -59.17 -9.03
N ALA A 175 2.30 -58.13 -9.68
CA ALA A 175 3.01 -57.50 -10.79
C ALA A 175 4.36 -56.94 -10.29
N PRO A 176 5.44 -57.04 -11.09
CA PRO A 176 6.72 -56.46 -10.70
C PRO A 176 6.58 -54.94 -10.53
N PRO A 177 7.31 -54.32 -9.57
CA PRO A 177 7.22 -52.89 -9.35
C PRO A 177 7.63 -52.14 -10.61
N ALA A 178 6.82 -51.15 -11.00
CA ALA A 178 7.08 -50.33 -12.18
C ALA A 178 8.51 -49.72 -12.14
N PRO A 179 9.16 -49.56 -13.31
CA PRO A 179 10.41 -48.82 -13.38
C PRO A 179 10.19 -47.40 -12.85
N ALA A 180 11.15 -46.90 -12.06
CA ALA A 180 11.06 -45.53 -11.56
C ALA A 180 11.05 -44.57 -12.75
N LEU A 181 10.17 -43.58 -12.70
CA LEU A 181 9.94 -42.65 -13.81
C LEU A 181 11.21 -41.79 -13.98
N ALA A 182 11.98 -42.08 -15.02
CA ALA A 182 13.13 -41.26 -15.40
C ALA A 182 12.58 -39.90 -15.88
N LEU A 183 12.58 -38.91 -14.99
CA LEU A 183 12.12 -37.57 -15.32
C LEU A 183 12.97 -37.02 -16.47
N PRO A 184 12.36 -36.37 -17.47
CA PRO A 184 13.11 -35.78 -18.56
C PRO A 184 14.05 -34.70 -18.00
N PRO A 185 15.30 -34.60 -18.51
CA PRO A 185 16.23 -33.58 -18.06
C PRO A 185 15.63 -32.20 -18.30
N ARG A 186 15.51 -31.40 -17.24
CA ARG A 186 14.99 -30.03 -17.32
C ARG A 186 15.97 -29.13 -18.09
N PRO A 187 15.48 -28.14 -18.87
CA PRO A 187 16.35 -27.16 -19.50
C PRO A 187 17.02 -26.27 -18.45
N PRO A 188 18.18 -25.66 -18.74
CA PRO A 188 18.83 -24.68 -17.86
C PRO A 188 17.86 -23.60 -17.37
N PRO A 189 17.89 -23.23 -16.08
CA PRO A 189 16.97 -22.25 -15.51
C PRO A 189 17.17 -20.90 -16.16
N ARG A 190 16.07 -20.23 -16.51
CA ARG A 190 16.06 -18.88 -17.06
C ARG A 190 15.19 -18.01 -16.16
N PRO A 191 15.77 -17.32 -15.16
CA PRO A 191 15.03 -16.33 -14.38
C PRO A 191 14.34 -15.38 -15.34
N THR A 192 13.05 -15.12 -15.12
CA THR A 192 12.31 -14.18 -15.97
C THR A 192 12.96 -12.81 -15.83
N GLU A 193 12.95 -12.00 -16.89
CA GLU A 193 13.31 -10.59 -16.77
C GLU A 193 12.43 -9.97 -15.69
N LYS A 194 13.05 -9.58 -14.57
CA LYS A 194 12.32 -9.03 -13.45
C LYS A 194 11.85 -7.65 -13.86
N VAL A 195 10.58 -7.56 -14.26
CA VAL A 195 9.78 -6.33 -14.19
C VAL A 195 9.52 -6.03 -12.71
N ARG A 196 10.61 -5.87 -11.95
CA ARG A 196 10.58 -5.38 -10.59
C ARG A 196 10.39 -3.89 -10.70
N ASP A 197 9.38 -3.40 -10.00
CA ASP A 197 9.28 -1.99 -9.70
C ASP A 197 10.49 -1.56 -8.86
N ASP A 198 11.49 -0.98 -9.52
CA ASP A 198 12.74 -0.53 -8.90
C ASP A 198 12.61 0.85 -8.22
N LEU A 199 11.39 1.43 -8.23
CA LEU A 199 11.13 2.78 -7.77
C LEU A 199 11.56 2.99 -6.31
N ASP A 200 11.31 2.05 -5.38
CA ASP A 200 11.78 2.20 -4.00
C ASP A 200 13.32 2.29 -3.90
N GLU A 201 14.01 1.48 -4.70
CA GLU A 201 15.47 1.46 -4.75
C GLU A 201 16.01 2.77 -5.36
N ARG A 202 15.42 3.22 -6.47
CA ARG A 202 15.73 4.52 -7.10
C ARG A 202 15.46 5.71 -6.17
N ILE A 203 14.36 5.70 -5.42
CA ILE A 203 14.08 6.71 -4.36
C ILE A 203 15.21 6.69 -3.33
N GLY A 204 15.60 5.51 -2.83
CA GLY A 204 16.67 5.39 -1.83
C GLY A 204 18.03 5.91 -2.34
N GLN A 205 18.39 5.55 -3.57
CA GLN A 205 19.60 6.06 -4.23
C GLN A 205 19.54 7.59 -4.45
N SER A 206 18.36 8.12 -4.82
CA SER A 206 18.15 9.54 -5.04
C SER A 206 18.25 10.36 -3.75
N ILE A 207 17.65 9.87 -2.65
CA ILE A 207 17.82 10.45 -1.32
C ILE A 207 19.31 10.47 -0.93
N HIS A 208 20.04 9.36 -1.08
CA HIS A 208 21.46 9.29 -0.71
C HIS A 208 22.36 10.25 -1.52
N LYS A 209 22.06 10.48 -2.80
CA LYS A 209 22.75 11.49 -3.63
C LYS A 209 22.47 12.91 -3.12
N GLY A 210 21.20 13.22 -2.82
CA GLY A 210 20.79 14.53 -2.32
C GLY A 210 21.33 14.83 -0.91
N THR A 211 21.32 13.85 -0.01
CA THR A 211 21.92 14.03 1.33
C THR A 211 23.42 14.24 1.24
N SER A 212 24.13 13.52 0.38
CA SER A 212 25.58 13.69 0.18
C SER A 212 25.92 15.10 -0.30
N TRP A 213 25.24 15.57 -1.35
CA TRP A 213 25.40 16.94 -1.87
C TRP A 213 25.09 18.03 -0.83
N LEU A 214 24.10 17.77 0.03
CA LEU A 214 23.68 18.71 1.07
C LEU A 214 24.66 18.72 2.26
N ILE A 215 25.17 17.55 2.69
CA ILE A 215 26.20 17.41 3.74
C ILE A 215 27.48 18.15 3.34
N GLU A 216 27.90 18.07 2.07
CA GLU A 216 29.08 18.78 1.54
C GLU A 216 29.00 20.31 1.71
N ARG A 217 27.80 20.87 1.90
CA ARG A 217 27.56 22.31 2.13
C ARG A 217 27.57 22.71 3.60
N PHE A 218 27.75 21.77 4.52
CA PHE A 218 27.99 22.08 5.92
C PHE A 218 29.51 22.24 6.19
N GLU A 219 29.85 23.20 7.04
CA GLU A 219 31.17 23.39 7.63
C GLU A 219 30.99 23.77 9.11
N ARG A 220 31.77 23.17 10.01
CA ARG A 220 31.67 23.40 11.47
C ARG A 220 30.23 23.28 12.02
N HIS A 221 29.48 22.34 11.44
CA HIS A 221 28.08 22.04 11.76
C HIS A 221 27.03 23.11 11.40
N GLN A 222 27.31 23.97 10.42
CA GLN A 222 26.31 24.89 9.85
C GLN A 222 26.50 25.01 8.33
N LEU A 223 25.49 25.46 7.60
CA LEU A 223 25.65 25.77 6.18
C LEU A 223 26.78 26.78 5.97
N ARG A 224 27.64 26.53 4.98
CA ARG A 224 28.70 27.43 4.54
C ARG A 224 28.09 28.77 4.13
N GLN A 225 28.59 29.85 4.72
CA GLN A 225 28.25 31.21 4.32
C GLN A 225 29.14 31.61 3.15
N ASP A 226 28.77 31.23 1.92
CA ASP A 226 29.35 31.87 0.75
C ASP A 226 28.71 33.27 0.54
N ALA A 227 29.43 34.14 -0.16
CA ALA A 227 28.99 35.51 -0.46
C ALA A 227 27.83 35.58 -1.50
N ARG A 228 27.22 34.45 -1.86
CA ARG A 228 26.07 34.33 -2.77
C ARG A 228 24.79 33.84 -2.07
N THR A 229 24.89 33.33 -0.85
CA THR A 229 23.72 33.09 0.03
C THR A 229 23.00 34.39 0.46
N SER A 230 23.66 35.54 0.35
CA SER A 230 23.15 36.86 0.73
C SER A 230 22.26 37.51 -0.34
N GLY A 231 21.05 36.99 -0.53
CA GLY A 231 19.98 37.65 -1.30
C GLY A 231 19.35 38.87 -0.58
N VAL A 232 19.81 39.22 0.62
CA VAL A 232 19.29 40.34 1.44
C VAL A 232 20.36 41.41 1.59
N PRO A 233 20.34 42.50 0.80
CA PRO A 233 21.33 43.56 0.88
C PRO A 233 21.05 44.47 2.08
N ARG A 234 21.63 44.16 3.26
CA ARG A 234 22.01 45.08 4.37
C ARG A 234 22.31 44.41 5.72
N LEU A 235 21.99 43.13 5.94
CA LEU A 235 22.22 42.44 7.21
C LEU A 235 23.46 41.54 7.16
N ALA A 236 24.18 41.44 8.28
CA ALA A 236 25.25 40.47 8.44
C ALA A 236 24.67 39.03 8.41
N PRO A 237 25.22 38.08 7.63
CA PRO A 237 24.63 36.74 7.41
C PRO A 237 24.34 35.94 8.69
N GLU A 238 25.12 36.17 9.75
CA GLU A 238 24.97 35.57 11.08
C GLU A 238 23.75 36.08 11.87
N GLN A 239 23.25 37.28 11.59
CA GLN A 239 22.07 37.88 12.25
C GLN A 239 20.76 37.68 11.47
N SER A 240 20.84 37.18 10.23
CA SER A 240 19.69 37.06 9.34
C SER A 240 18.87 35.78 9.58
N ALA A 241 17.59 35.96 9.94
CA ALA A 241 16.62 34.87 10.06
C ALA A 241 16.42 34.13 8.74
N TYR A 242 16.67 34.76 7.57
CA TYR A 242 16.62 34.08 6.28
C TYR A 242 17.67 32.95 6.19
N VAL A 243 18.92 33.25 6.55
CA VAL A 243 20.01 32.27 6.53
C VAL A 243 19.81 31.23 7.65
N GLY A 244 19.27 31.64 8.79
CA GLY A 244 18.87 30.73 9.86
C GLY A 244 17.77 29.75 9.45
N GLY A 245 16.72 30.23 8.78
CA GLY A 245 15.63 29.42 8.24
C GLY A 245 16.06 28.50 7.11
N LEU A 246 16.98 28.93 6.24
CA LEU A 246 17.58 28.06 5.23
C LEU A 246 18.39 26.92 5.87
N ASN A 247 19.21 27.23 6.88
CA ASN A 247 19.93 26.22 7.66
C ASN A 247 18.95 25.26 8.37
N ALA A 248 17.85 25.78 8.93
CA ALA A 248 16.81 24.97 9.56
C ALA A 248 16.12 24.01 8.56
N LEU A 249 15.78 24.48 7.35
CA LEU A 249 15.21 23.66 6.27
C LEU A 249 16.16 22.53 5.87
N CYS A 250 17.45 22.85 5.64
CA CYS A 250 18.44 21.86 5.23
C CYS A 250 18.71 20.83 6.34
N VAL A 251 18.80 21.26 7.61
CA VAL A 251 18.88 20.34 8.76
C VAL A 251 17.63 19.46 8.80
N TYR A 252 16.42 20.03 8.70
CA TYR A 252 15.18 19.27 8.74
C TYR A 252 15.12 18.18 7.66
N ALA A 253 15.53 18.50 6.43
CA ALA A 253 15.63 17.55 5.33
C ALA A 253 16.61 16.40 5.61
N LEU A 254 17.79 16.69 6.17
CA LEU A 254 18.78 15.67 6.55
C LEU A 254 18.26 14.73 7.65
N LEU A 255 17.59 15.26 8.68
CA LEU A 255 17.02 14.43 9.76
C LEU A 255 15.92 13.49 9.25
N GLN A 256 15.04 14.00 8.37
CA GLN A 256 13.97 13.19 7.76
C GLN A 256 14.53 12.14 6.79
N ALA A 257 15.60 12.46 6.05
CA ALA A 257 16.30 11.49 5.21
C ALA A 257 16.96 10.38 6.04
N GLY A 258 17.58 10.70 7.17
CA GLY A 258 18.13 9.71 8.11
C GLY A 258 17.08 8.76 8.71
N GLN A 259 15.80 9.13 8.70
CA GLN A 259 14.68 8.26 9.07
C GLN A 259 14.12 7.41 7.89
N ALA A 260 14.52 7.70 6.65
CA ALA A 260 14.00 7.07 5.43
C ALA A 260 15.03 6.22 4.66
N VAL A 261 16.33 6.43 4.90
CA VAL A 261 17.43 5.60 4.38
C VAL A 261 18.46 5.30 5.49
N PRO A 262 19.08 4.11 5.50
CA PRO A 262 20.22 3.84 6.37
C PRO A 262 21.44 4.62 5.87
N ASP A 263 21.79 5.70 6.57
CA ASP A 263 23.00 6.49 6.31
C ASP A 263 23.72 6.78 7.64
N PRO A 264 24.87 6.14 7.93
CA PRO A 264 25.57 6.32 9.20
C PRO A 264 26.01 7.77 9.49
N ARG A 265 26.10 8.64 8.47
CA ARG A 265 26.40 10.07 8.65
C ARG A 265 25.23 10.84 9.28
N LEU A 266 24.03 10.27 9.20
CA LEU A 266 22.77 10.82 9.68
C LEU A 266 22.25 10.09 10.93
N ASP A 267 23.09 9.30 11.61
CA ASP A 267 22.76 8.73 12.93
C ASP A 267 22.47 9.87 13.94
N PRO A 268 21.28 9.90 14.58
CA PRO A 268 20.94 10.92 15.58
C PRO A 268 21.89 10.98 16.79
N ARG A 269 22.66 9.93 17.04
CA ARG A 269 23.69 9.86 18.09
C ARG A 269 25.09 10.28 17.60
N GLY A 270 25.28 10.34 16.28
CA GLY A 270 26.54 10.71 15.63
C GLY A 270 26.95 12.17 15.84
N GLU A 271 28.25 12.45 15.71
CA GLU A 271 28.82 13.79 15.92
C GLU A 271 28.13 14.84 15.04
N PHE A 272 28.02 14.57 13.74
CA PHE A 272 27.46 15.49 12.75
C PHE A 272 26.03 15.94 13.11
N VAL A 273 25.12 14.99 13.36
CA VAL A 273 23.72 15.30 13.68
C VAL A 273 23.60 16.05 15.01
N ARG A 274 24.35 15.63 16.04
CA ARG A 274 24.39 16.34 17.32
C ARG A 274 24.93 17.76 17.16
N GLY A 275 25.93 17.95 16.30
CA GLY A 275 26.54 19.23 15.97
C GLY A 275 25.56 20.17 15.27
N ILE A 276 24.92 19.73 14.18
CA ILE A 276 24.03 20.61 13.38
C ILE A 276 22.80 21.05 14.19
N LEU A 277 22.26 20.17 15.04
CA LEU A 277 21.17 20.52 15.95
C LEU A 277 21.60 21.51 17.05
N THR A 278 22.80 21.33 17.61
CA THR A 278 23.38 22.26 18.59
C THR A 278 23.55 23.66 17.99
N ARG A 279 24.14 23.76 16.79
CA ARG A 279 24.28 25.02 16.05
C ARG A 279 22.93 25.65 15.68
N LEU A 280 21.95 24.83 15.29
CA LEU A 280 20.63 25.32 14.93
C LEU A 280 19.88 25.93 16.13
N ARG A 281 20.01 25.30 17.31
CA ARG A 281 19.45 25.80 18.58
C ARG A 281 20.06 27.13 19.00
N GLU A 282 21.39 27.26 18.89
CA GLU A 282 22.15 28.45 19.32
C GLU A 282 21.94 29.70 18.43
N ARG A 283 21.32 29.55 17.26
CA ARG A 283 21.26 30.61 16.26
C ARG A 283 20.16 31.66 16.54
N PRO A 284 20.44 32.97 16.49
CA PRO A 284 19.41 34.01 16.53
C PRO A 284 18.48 33.93 15.30
N MET A 285 17.20 34.27 15.48
CA MET A 285 16.19 34.19 14.42
C MET A 285 15.36 35.47 14.29
N ASP A 286 15.84 36.59 14.84
CA ASP A 286 14.97 37.72 15.23
C ASP A 286 14.88 38.86 14.21
N GLN A 287 15.61 38.78 13.10
CA GLN A 287 15.65 39.82 12.06
C GLN A 287 15.39 39.24 10.65
N GLY A 288 14.35 39.73 9.98
CA GLY A 288 13.95 39.30 8.63
C GLY A 288 12.69 38.41 8.66
N PRO A 289 12.62 37.32 7.86
CA PRO A 289 11.44 36.44 7.79
C PRO A 289 11.38 35.48 8.99
N VAL A 290 11.16 36.04 10.18
CA VAL A 290 11.20 35.33 11.48
C VAL A 290 10.21 34.16 11.54
N THR A 291 8.98 34.33 11.05
CA THR A 291 7.93 33.29 11.08
C THR A 291 8.39 32.01 10.38
N TYR A 292 8.92 32.12 9.17
CA TYR A 292 9.47 31.01 8.41
C TYR A 292 10.65 30.35 9.14
N ALA A 293 11.58 31.15 9.66
CA ALA A 293 12.80 30.68 10.29
C ALA A 293 12.54 29.90 11.58
N ARG A 294 11.70 30.45 12.47
CA ARG A 294 11.30 29.81 13.73
C ARG A 294 10.41 28.59 13.50
N ALA A 295 9.52 28.62 12.50
CA ALA A 295 8.71 27.45 12.13
C ALA A 295 9.54 26.26 11.65
N LEU A 296 10.54 26.50 10.79
CA LEU A 296 11.42 25.43 10.31
C LEU A 296 12.39 24.93 11.38
N ARG A 297 12.87 25.82 12.27
CA ARG A 297 13.66 25.39 13.43
C ARG A 297 12.80 24.52 14.36
N ALA A 298 11.58 24.93 14.66
CA ALA A 298 10.64 24.11 15.43
C ALA A 298 10.42 22.73 14.78
N ALA A 299 10.20 22.67 13.46
CA ALA A 299 10.08 21.42 12.72
C ALA A 299 11.33 20.53 12.80
N ALA A 300 12.54 21.10 12.71
CA ALA A 300 13.80 20.37 12.82
C ALA A 300 14.05 19.83 14.23
N LEU A 301 13.91 20.67 15.27
CA LEU A 301 14.15 20.28 16.66
C LEU A 301 13.12 19.25 17.16
N ALA A 302 11.89 19.27 16.63
CA ALA A 302 10.85 18.30 16.95
C ALA A 302 11.13 16.88 16.45
N VAL A 303 11.98 16.66 15.42
CA VAL A 303 12.19 15.33 14.81
C VAL A 303 12.73 14.29 15.80
N HIS A 304 13.67 14.70 16.64
CA HIS A 304 14.24 13.85 17.69
C HIS A 304 13.83 14.29 19.10
N ASN A 305 13.15 15.45 19.25
CA ASN A 305 12.55 15.95 20.49
C ASN A 305 13.50 15.86 21.70
N ARG A 306 14.79 16.22 21.47
CA ARG A 306 15.84 16.02 22.47
C ARG A 306 15.60 16.93 23.68
N PRO A 307 15.83 16.48 24.92
CA PRO A 307 15.60 17.30 26.12
C PRO A 307 16.31 18.67 26.07
N GLU A 308 17.54 18.71 25.54
CA GLU A 308 18.34 19.93 25.41
C GLU A 308 17.83 20.94 24.36
N ASP A 309 16.92 20.54 23.47
CA ASP A 309 16.36 21.41 22.43
C ASP A 309 14.98 21.98 22.81
N ARG A 310 14.32 21.41 23.82
CA ARG A 310 12.94 21.76 24.20
C ARG A 310 12.73 23.20 24.59
N ALA A 311 13.72 23.84 25.23
CA ALA A 311 13.60 25.26 25.61
C ALA A 311 13.50 26.17 24.37
N CYS A 312 14.36 25.93 23.36
CA CYS A 312 14.35 26.67 22.11
C CYS A 312 13.10 26.37 21.26
N LEU A 313 12.67 25.11 21.22
CA LEU A 313 11.42 24.71 20.58
C LEU A 313 10.20 25.41 21.21
N ALA A 314 10.16 25.50 22.55
CA ALA A 314 9.09 26.20 23.26
C ALA A 314 9.11 27.71 23.00
N GLU A 315 10.28 28.34 22.94
CA GLU A 315 10.45 29.75 22.58
C GLU A 315 9.96 30.06 21.15
N ASP A 316 10.32 29.22 20.17
CA ASP A 316 9.84 29.34 18.79
C ASP A 316 8.31 29.21 18.70
N VAL A 317 7.73 28.26 19.42
CA VAL A 317 6.28 28.02 19.42
C VAL A 317 5.53 29.15 20.11
N ASP A 318 6.02 29.64 21.26
CA ASP A 318 5.45 30.83 21.92
C ASP A 318 5.53 32.08 21.03
N TYR A 319 6.65 32.29 20.32
CA TYR A 319 6.75 33.35 19.31
C TYR A 319 5.67 33.20 18.23
N LEU A 320 5.51 31.99 17.65
CA LEU A 320 4.56 31.75 16.57
C LEU A 320 3.09 31.87 17.02
N LEU A 321 2.79 31.57 18.28
CA LEU A 321 1.48 31.82 18.88
C LEU A 321 1.24 33.33 19.04
N ARG A 322 2.20 34.08 19.60
CA ARG A 322 2.10 35.54 19.78
C ARG A 322 2.14 36.34 18.47
N ALA A 323 2.78 35.79 17.42
CA ALA A 323 2.83 36.39 16.09
C ALA A 323 1.58 36.11 15.25
N SER A 324 0.67 35.25 15.72
CA SER A 324 -0.59 34.97 15.02
C SER A 324 -1.61 36.08 15.24
N VAL A 325 -2.27 36.50 14.17
CA VAL A 325 -3.37 37.46 14.18
C VAL A 325 -4.61 36.77 13.64
N ASN A 326 -5.56 36.44 14.52
CA ASN A 326 -6.79 35.71 14.18
C ASN A 326 -6.55 34.40 13.39
N GLY A 327 -5.45 33.69 13.68
CA GLY A 327 -5.09 32.44 13.00
C GLY A 327 -4.27 32.61 11.71
N ALA A 328 -4.04 33.85 11.27
CA ALA A 328 -3.14 34.20 10.17
C ALA A 328 -1.75 34.60 10.68
N HIS A 329 -0.74 34.58 9.81
CA HIS A 329 0.61 35.08 10.10
C HIS A 329 1.12 36.03 9.01
N THR A 330 2.13 36.82 9.38
CA THR A 330 2.96 37.60 8.45
C THR A 330 4.42 37.13 8.56
N TYR A 331 5.36 37.74 7.83
CA TYR A 331 6.79 37.44 7.94
C TYR A 331 7.40 37.60 9.35
N GLN A 332 6.83 38.48 10.19
CA GLN A 332 7.30 38.75 11.55
C GLN A 332 6.14 39.22 12.45
N MET A 333 6.31 39.13 13.77
CA MET A 333 5.38 39.71 14.75
C MET A 333 5.21 41.21 14.50
N LEU A 334 3.96 41.67 14.44
CA LEU A 334 3.62 43.07 14.20
C LEU A 334 3.73 43.87 15.50
N ASP A 335 4.35 45.05 15.47
CA ASP A 335 4.32 45.97 16.61
C ASP A 335 2.95 46.71 16.64
N PRO A 336 2.11 46.52 17.68
CA PRO A 336 0.81 47.17 17.76
C PRO A 336 0.88 48.70 17.77
N ARG A 337 2.03 49.28 18.10
CA ARG A 337 2.26 50.74 18.15
C ARG A 337 2.56 51.35 16.77
N VAL A 338 2.91 50.50 15.79
CA VAL A 338 3.33 50.91 14.43
C VAL A 338 2.32 50.48 13.36
N ALA A 339 1.49 49.46 13.65
CA ALA A 339 0.52 48.91 12.71
C ALA A 339 -0.74 49.78 12.53
N SER A 340 -0.63 50.91 11.81
CA SER A 340 -1.79 51.72 11.40
C SER A 340 -2.39 51.23 10.07
N GLY A 341 -3.43 50.40 10.13
CA GLY A 341 -4.20 49.98 8.95
C GLY A 341 -4.64 48.50 8.98
N PRO A 342 -5.35 48.02 7.94
CA PRO A 342 -5.74 46.61 7.85
C PRO A 342 -4.49 45.72 7.72
N ILE A 343 -4.40 44.72 8.60
CA ILE A 343 -3.25 43.81 8.71
C ILE A 343 -3.11 42.97 7.45
N ARG A 344 -1.95 43.11 6.77
CA ARG A 344 -1.58 42.33 5.59
C ARG A 344 -0.88 41.04 6.00
N TRP A 345 -1.65 39.98 6.13
CA TRP A 345 -1.18 38.60 6.25
C TRP A 345 -1.02 37.95 4.86
N ASP A 346 -0.34 36.80 4.83
CA ASP A 346 -0.34 35.91 3.65
C ASP A 346 -0.46 34.44 4.06
N ASN A 347 -1.07 33.64 3.17
CA ASN A 347 -1.35 32.24 3.43
C ASN A 347 -0.11 31.33 3.44
N SER A 348 1.04 31.78 2.91
CA SER A 348 2.29 31.02 2.98
C SER A 348 2.91 31.11 4.38
N ASN A 349 3.11 32.33 4.89
CA ASN A 349 3.55 32.53 6.28
C ASN A 349 2.56 31.91 7.28
N THR A 350 1.26 31.98 6.99
CA THR A 350 0.23 31.31 7.81
C THR A 350 0.45 29.80 7.85
N GLN A 351 0.71 29.15 6.71
CA GLN A 351 1.04 27.71 6.68
C GLN A 351 2.29 27.41 7.52
N TYR A 352 3.39 28.16 7.37
CA TYR A 352 4.59 27.95 8.18
C TYR A 352 4.32 28.13 9.67
N GLY A 353 3.60 29.18 10.07
CA GLY A 353 3.20 29.40 11.45
C GLY A 353 2.43 28.21 12.04
N VAL A 354 1.44 27.70 11.31
CA VAL A 354 0.66 26.51 11.69
C VAL A 354 1.53 25.25 11.77
N LEU A 355 2.40 25.01 10.78
CA LEU A 355 3.30 23.85 10.76
C LEU A 355 4.34 23.88 11.90
N GLY A 356 4.85 25.07 12.27
CA GLY A 356 5.78 25.25 13.38
C GLY A 356 5.12 25.01 14.74
N VAL A 357 3.93 25.57 14.95
CA VAL A 357 3.14 25.31 16.17
C VAL A 357 2.73 23.83 16.25
N TRP A 358 2.38 23.20 15.12
CA TRP A 358 2.08 21.77 15.06
C TRP A 358 3.28 20.89 15.40
N ALA A 359 4.49 21.23 14.92
CA ALA A 359 5.71 20.52 15.30
C ALA A 359 5.97 20.58 16.81
N GLY A 360 5.76 21.75 17.43
CA GLY A 360 5.80 21.90 18.89
C GLY A 360 4.77 21.03 19.61
N ALA A 361 3.54 21.01 19.10
CA ALA A 361 2.45 20.23 19.66
C ALA A 361 2.70 18.71 19.58
N GLU A 362 3.26 18.22 18.47
CA GLU A 362 3.67 16.82 18.33
C GLU A 362 4.89 16.45 19.19
N ALA A 363 5.76 17.42 19.49
CA ALA A 363 6.84 17.27 20.48
C ALA A 363 6.34 17.27 21.94
N GLY A 364 5.05 17.54 22.17
CA GLY A 364 4.38 17.48 23.46
C GLY A 364 4.23 18.83 24.18
N LEU A 365 4.36 19.96 23.47
CA LEU A 365 4.02 21.27 24.00
C LEU A 365 2.50 21.48 23.99
N GLU A 366 1.96 22.14 25.03
CA GLU A 366 0.53 22.41 25.14
C GLU A 366 0.15 23.66 24.33
N ILE A 367 -0.73 23.48 23.34
CA ILE A 367 -1.21 24.56 22.48
C ILE A 367 -2.67 24.92 22.85
N PRO A 368 -3.00 26.21 23.08
CA PRO A 368 -4.37 26.62 23.39
C PRO A 368 -5.37 26.26 22.29
N ALA A 369 -6.49 25.63 22.66
CA ALA A 369 -7.57 25.29 21.73
C ALA A 369 -8.12 26.50 20.94
N ALA A 370 -8.00 27.71 21.49
CA ALA A 370 -8.37 28.95 20.82
C ALA A 370 -7.54 29.20 19.53
N TYR A 371 -6.25 28.87 19.54
CA TYR A 371 -5.39 29.03 18.36
C TYR A 371 -5.87 28.15 17.20
N TRP A 372 -6.15 26.86 17.45
CA TRP A 372 -6.64 25.94 16.42
C TRP A 372 -7.99 26.38 15.83
N ARG A 373 -8.89 26.93 16.66
CA ARG A 373 -10.18 27.50 16.18
C ARG A 373 -9.95 28.75 15.33
N GLN A 374 -9.03 29.62 15.70
CA GLN A 374 -8.70 30.81 14.92
C GLN A 374 -8.10 30.42 13.56
N VAL A 375 -7.18 29.44 13.52
CA VAL A 375 -6.62 28.91 12.27
C VAL A 375 -7.72 28.33 11.37
N GLU A 376 -8.63 27.52 11.93
CA GLU A 376 -9.77 26.97 11.17
C GLU A 376 -10.68 28.09 10.63
N GLN A 377 -10.98 29.09 11.45
CA GLN A 377 -11.80 30.24 11.07
C GLN A 377 -11.13 31.11 9.99
N HIS A 378 -9.80 31.30 10.03
CA HIS A 378 -9.04 32.00 8.99
C HIS A 378 -9.13 31.28 7.65
N TRP A 379 -8.74 30.00 7.59
CA TRP A 379 -8.73 29.24 6.34
C TRP A 379 -10.14 29.04 5.78
N THR A 380 -11.15 28.80 6.61
CA THR A 380 -12.55 28.73 6.14
C THR A 380 -13.08 30.09 5.66
N GLY A 381 -12.68 31.19 6.30
CA GLY A 381 -13.10 32.55 5.96
C GLY A 381 -12.47 33.14 4.70
N CYS A 382 -11.31 32.64 4.25
CA CYS A 382 -10.62 33.11 3.04
C CYS A 382 -10.62 32.11 1.86
N GLN A 383 -11.41 31.04 1.91
CA GLN A 383 -11.55 30.09 0.79
C GLN A 383 -12.33 30.73 -0.37
N LEU A 384 -11.85 30.53 -1.60
CA LEU A 384 -12.55 30.95 -2.81
C LEU A 384 -13.77 30.05 -3.10
N PRO A 385 -14.78 30.52 -3.85
CA PRO A 385 -15.94 29.71 -4.23
C PRO A 385 -15.59 28.41 -5.00
N THR A 386 -14.42 28.36 -5.66
CA THR A 386 -13.91 27.16 -6.34
C THR A 386 -13.36 26.08 -5.41
N GLY A 387 -13.24 26.36 -4.10
CA GLY A 387 -12.58 25.50 -3.12
C GLY A 387 -11.07 25.76 -2.98
N GLU A 388 -10.49 26.60 -3.83
CA GLU A 388 -9.07 26.99 -3.81
C GLU A 388 -8.79 28.11 -2.78
N TRP A 389 -7.50 28.37 -2.55
CA TRP A 389 -7.01 29.56 -1.85
C TRP A 389 -5.97 30.32 -2.69
N GLY A 390 -5.96 31.64 -2.52
CA GLY A 390 -4.86 32.51 -2.95
C GLY A 390 -3.85 32.76 -1.82
N TYR A 391 -2.86 33.63 -2.08
CA TYR A 391 -1.92 34.12 -1.07
C TYR A 391 -2.56 35.16 -0.13
N ALA A 392 -3.55 35.92 -0.58
CA ALA A 392 -4.26 36.94 0.20
C ALA A 392 -5.78 36.93 -0.09
N ALA A 393 -6.61 37.41 0.86
CA ALA A 393 -8.07 37.49 0.68
C ALA A 393 -8.59 38.78 0.03
N ALA A 394 -7.99 39.94 0.32
CA ALA A 394 -8.53 41.22 -0.10
C ALA A 394 -8.10 41.56 -1.54
N PRO A 395 -9.02 41.90 -2.46
CA PRO A 395 -8.67 42.30 -3.82
C PRO A 395 -7.73 43.50 -3.80
N ILE A 396 -6.49 43.28 -4.23
CA ILE A 396 -5.49 44.34 -4.32
C ILE A 396 -5.76 45.11 -5.60
N SER A 397 -6.12 46.39 -5.51
CA SER A 397 -6.50 47.26 -6.64
C SER A 397 -5.41 47.46 -7.70
N HIS A 398 -4.23 46.89 -7.50
CA HIS A 398 -3.09 46.96 -8.41
C HIS A 398 -3.09 45.73 -9.34
N PRO A 399 -3.19 45.88 -10.68
CA PRO A 399 -3.38 44.76 -11.61
C PRO A 399 -2.37 43.62 -11.47
N GLN A 400 -1.10 43.94 -11.23
CA GLN A 400 -0.04 42.93 -11.05
C GLN A 400 -0.18 42.12 -9.75
N MET A 401 -0.93 42.61 -8.76
CA MET A 401 -1.12 41.98 -7.45
C MET A 401 -2.45 41.22 -7.31
N ALA A 402 -3.40 41.40 -8.24
CA ALA A 402 -4.63 40.59 -8.31
C ALA A 402 -4.34 39.07 -8.47
N ALA A 403 -3.16 38.74 -9.01
CA ALA A 403 -2.62 37.39 -9.12
C ALA A 403 -2.29 36.71 -7.76
N LEU A 404 -2.27 37.48 -6.65
CA LEU A 404 -2.14 36.95 -5.28
C LEU A 404 -3.49 36.54 -4.67
N THR A 405 -4.61 37.04 -5.19
CA THR A 405 -5.97 36.73 -4.70
C THR A 405 -6.66 35.62 -5.50
N SER A 406 -6.09 35.20 -6.63
CA SER A 406 -6.56 34.06 -7.41
C SER A 406 -6.13 32.71 -6.82
N GLY A 407 -6.86 31.63 -7.11
CA GLY A 407 -6.52 30.28 -6.66
C GLY A 407 -5.12 29.83 -7.09
N ARG A 408 -4.37 29.24 -6.15
CA ARG A 408 -3.01 28.70 -6.37
C ARG A 408 -2.94 27.28 -5.82
N VAL A 409 -2.25 26.40 -6.54
CA VAL A 409 -2.07 24.99 -6.13
C VAL A 409 -1.36 24.91 -4.78
N SER A 410 -0.24 25.61 -4.61
CA SER A 410 0.53 25.68 -3.36
C SER A 410 -0.33 26.14 -2.17
N MET A 411 -1.08 27.24 -2.31
CA MET A 411 -1.94 27.78 -1.26
C MET A 411 -3.17 26.90 -0.98
N THR A 412 -3.68 26.20 -2.00
CA THR A 412 -4.79 25.26 -1.80
C THR A 412 -4.34 24.03 -1.02
N LEU A 413 -3.14 23.50 -1.32
CA LEU A 413 -2.51 22.45 -0.53
C LEU A 413 -2.18 22.94 0.90
N ALA A 414 -1.73 24.19 1.04
CA ALA A 414 -1.49 24.81 2.35
C ALA A 414 -2.76 24.89 3.21
N GLY A 415 -3.90 25.29 2.62
CA GLY A 415 -5.20 25.34 3.30
C GLY A 415 -5.73 23.96 3.67
N ILE A 416 -5.64 22.98 2.77
CA ILE A 416 -6.01 21.58 3.05
C ILE A 416 -5.15 21.02 4.20
N ALA A 417 -3.83 21.20 4.15
CA ALA A 417 -2.93 20.73 5.19
C ALA A 417 -3.22 21.40 6.55
N SER A 418 -3.44 22.72 6.56
CA SER A 418 -3.74 23.48 7.78
C SER A 418 -5.08 23.04 8.41
N LEU A 419 -6.13 22.82 7.60
CA LEU A 419 -7.42 22.31 8.09
C LEU A 419 -7.34 20.86 8.59
N LEU A 420 -6.54 20.00 7.94
CA LEU A 420 -6.30 18.65 8.47
C LEU A 420 -5.58 18.68 9.83
N VAL A 421 -4.68 19.65 10.03
CA VAL A 421 -4.03 19.90 11.33
C VAL A 421 -5.01 20.47 12.35
N THR A 422 -5.92 21.38 12.02
CA THR A 422 -6.93 21.84 13.01
C THR A 422 -7.84 20.70 13.43
N HIS A 423 -8.24 19.83 12.50
CA HIS A 423 -9.00 18.62 12.83
C HIS A 423 -8.26 17.70 13.83
N ASP A 424 -6.92 17.55 13.74
CA ASP A 424 -6.14 16.73 14.70
C ASP A 424 -6.26 17.17 16.17
N TYR A 425 -6.54 18.46 16.41
CA TYR A 425 -6.64 19.02 17.76
C TYR A 425 -8.08 19.37 18.16
N LEU A 426 -8.93 19.80 17.23
CA LEU A 426 -10.31 20.18 17.51
C LEU A 426 -11.23 18.98 17.64
N ASP A 427 -11.10 17.96 16.78
CA ASP A 427 -11.87 16.73 16.94
C ASP A 427 -11.43 15.95 18.19
N ALA A 428 -10.16 16.06 18.60
CA ALA A 428 -9.65 15.36 19.78
C ALA A 428 -10.29 15.85 21.09
N LEU A 429 -10.82 17.08 21.11
CA LEU A 429 -11.58 17.64 22.23
C LEU A 429 -13.04 17.11 22.27
N ASN A 430 -13.54 16.51 21.19
CA ASN A 430 -14.94 16.09 21.06
C ASN A 430 -15.13 14.59 21.33
N SER A 431 -14.95 14.20 22.60
CA SER A 431 -15.12 12.81 23.05
C SER A 431 -16.55 12.27 22.97
N SER A 432 -17.54 13.14 22.70
CA SER A 432 -18.94 12.79 22.51
C SER A 432 -19.41 12.90 21.05
N ALA A 433 -18.48 13.02 20.08
CA ALA A 433 -18.83 13.17 18.67
C ALA A 433 -19.68 11.98 18.16
N PRO A 434 -20.92 12.22 17.66
CA PRO A 434 -21.75 11.16 17.12
C PRO A 434 -21.10 10.55 15.86
N THR A 435 -21.47 9.30 15.59
CA THR A 435 -21.19 8.65 14.30
C THR A 435 -22.18 9.15 13.24
N GLY A 436 -21.99 8.77 11.97
CA GLY A 436 -22.85 9.17 10.86
C GLY A 436 -22.71 10.61 10.36
N ARG A 437 -21.70 11.36 10.83
CA ARG A 437 -21.38 12.70 10.31
C ARG A 437 -20.43 12.63 9.10
N PRO A 438 -20.48 13.60 8.17
CA PRO A 438 -19.43 13.77 7.16
C PRO A 438 -18.04 13.89 7.81
N PRO A 439 -17.00 13.25 7.25
CA PRO A 439 -15.68 13.18 7.90
C PRO A 439 -14.86 14.48 7.82
N PHE A 440 -15.25 15.41 6.96
CA PHE A 440 -14.54 16.67 6.71
C PHE A 440 -15.48 17.86 6.83
N SER A 441 -14.96 19.01 7.27
CA SER A 441 -15.70 20.27 7.23
C SER A 441 -16.03 20.67 5.78
N PRO A 442 -17.11 21.43 5.52
CA PRO A 442 -17.51 21.76 4.13
C PRO A 442 -16.41 22.45 3.31
N ALA A 443 -15.53 23.25 3.93
CA ALA A 443 -14.41 23.88 3.25
C ALA A 443 -13.33 22.87 2.85
N LEU A 444 -12.93 21.99 3.77
CA LEU A 444 -11.96 20.93 3.52
C LEU A 444 -12.49 19.95 2.46
N ALA A 445 -13.78 19.59 2.52
CA ALA A 445 -14.43 18.72 1.54
C ALA A 445 -14.41 19.31 0.11
N ARG A 446 -14.72 20.60 -0.05
CA ARG A 446 -14.62 21.29 -1.36
C ARG A 446 -13.19 21.29 -1.91
N ALA A 447 -12.21 21.57 -1.05
CA ALA A 447 -10.81 21.64 -1.44
C ALA A 447 -10.23 20.27 -1.83
N LEU A 448 -10.59 19.22 -1.09
CA LEU A 448 -10.24 17.84 -1.45
C LEU A 448 -10.91 17.42 -2.76
N ALA A 449 -12.19 17.75 -2.98
CA ALA A 449 -12.86 17.47 -4.26
C ALA A 449 -12.20 18.20 -5.45
N TRP A 450 -11.77 19.46 -5.27
CA TRP A 450 -10.97 20.17 -6.26
C TRP A 450 -9.61 19.48 -6.51
N LEU A 451 -8.93 19.00 -5.46
CA LEU A 451 -7.64 18.31 -5.59
C LEU A 451 -7.78 16.94 -6.26
N GLU A 452 -8.89 16.23 -6.03
CA GLU A 452 -9.23 14.96 -6.68
C GLU A 452 -9.71 15.14 -8.15
N THR A 453 -9.89 16.37 -8.64
CA THR A 453 -10.39 16.64 -10.00
C THR A 453 -9.27 16.64 -11.06
N GLY A 454 -9.37 15.74 -12.04
CA GLY A 454 -8.47 15.68 -13.20
C GLY A 454 -7.00 15.50 -12.80
N ASP A 455 -6.09 16.21 -13.46
CA ASP A 455 -4.65 16.18 -13.18
C ASP A 455 -4.19 17.17 -12.11
N ASN A 456 -5.12 17.79 -11.35
CA ASN A 456 -4.77 18.76 -10.31
C ASN A 456 -3.72 18.29 -9.27
N PRO A 457 -3.66 17.01 -8.83
CA PRO A 457 -2.72 16.60 -7.80
C PRO A 457 -1.32 16.28 -8.35
N VAL A 458 -1.14 16.21 -9.67
CA VAL A 458 0.13 15.85 -10.32
C VAL A 458 0.64 16.90 -11.31
N LYS A 459 -0.25 17.73 -11.90
CA LYS A 459 0.11 18.83 -12.80
C LYS A 459 0.57 20.08 -12.04
N LEU A 460 1.55 19.88 -11.15
CA LEU A 460 2.07 20.91 -10.24
C LEU A 460 2.98 21.93 -10.94
N ARG A 461 3.56 21.58 -12.10
CA ARG A 461 4.53 22.41 -12.86
C ARG A 461 3.94 23.23 -14.02
N LEU A 462 2.68 23.00 -14.40
CA LEU A 462 2.15 23.38 -15.73
C LEU A 462 0.84 24.19 -15.69
N ARG A 463 0.75 25.24 -14.85
CA ARG A 463 -0.34 26.23 -14.93
C ARG A 463 0.21 27.60 -15.37
N PRO A 464 -0.46 28.37 -16.26
CA PRO A 464 0.01 29.71 -16.67
C PRO A 464 -0.06 30.77 -15.56
N GLY A 465 0.71 31.86 -15.67
CA GLY A 465 0.60 33.07 -14.84
C GLY A 465 1.89 33.54 -14.14
N PRO A 466 1.90 34.77 -13.57
CA PRO A 466 3.14 35.47 -13.21
C PRO A 466 3.77 35.11 -11.85
N ILE A 467 3.27 34.08 -11.14
CA ILE A 467 3.72 33.73 -9.77
C ILE A 467 3.73 32.20 -9.60
N HIS A 468 4.78 31.53 -10.11
CA HIS A 468 5.03 30.10 -9.91
C HIS A 468 6.47 29.85 -9.46
N ALA A 469 6.86 30.45 -8.34
CA ALA A 469 8.12 30.11 -7.70
C ALA A 469 7.93 28.89 -6.77
N TYR A 470 8.89 27.97 -6.80
CA TYR A 470 9.09 26.85 -5.86
C TYR A 470 8.21 25.59 -6.06
N TYR A 471 8.66 24.71 -6.97
CA TYR A 471 8.09 23.37 -7.17
C TYR A 471 8.26 22.50 -5.93
N GLY A 472 9.45 22.51 -5.31
CA GLY A 472 9.73 21.78 -4.07
C GLY A 472 8.78 22.17 -2.93
N TYR A 473 8.51 23.46 -2.74
CA TYR A 473 7.53 23.91 -1.72
C TYR A 473 6.10 23.43 -2.01
N THR A 474 5.72 23.32 -3.29
CA THR A 474 4.43 22.78 -3.70
C THR A 474 4.34 21.27 -3.42
N LEU A 475 5.41 20.52 -3.73
CA LEU A 475 5.53 19.09 -3.38
C LEU A 475 5.53 18.85 -1.86
N PHE A 476 6.24 19.68 -1.10
CA PHE A 476 6.22 19.66 0.37
C PHE A 476 4.81 19.88 0.91
N SER A 477 4.07 20.84 0.34
CA SER A 477 2.67 21.07 0.73
C SER A 477 1.76 19.89 0.35
N LEU A 478 1.97 19.25 -0.81
CA LEU A 478 1.26 18.03 -1.18
C LEU A 478 1.59 16.86 -0.26
N GLU A 479 2.85 16.67 0.13
CA GLU A 479 3.29 15.68 1.12
C GLU A 479 2.53 15.86 2.44
N ARG A 480 2.38 17.11 2.92
CA ARG A 480 1.56 17.38 4.12
C ARG A 480 0.12 16.98 3.94
N VAL A 481 -0.51 17.28 2.80
CA VAL A 481 -1.88 16.85 2.52
C VAL A 481 -1.98 15.32 2.46
N GLY A 482 -1.08 14.65 1.75
CA GLY A 482 -1.03 13.19 1.61
C GLY A 482 -0.86 12.47 2.95
N LEU A 483 0.11 12.87 3.76
CA LEU A 483 0.38 12.23 5.06
C LEU A 483 -0.66 12.60 6.13
N ALA A 484 -1.21 13.82 6.11
CA ALA A 484 -2.25 14.22 7.05
C ALA A 484 -3.61 13.60 6.72
N SER A 485 -3.95 13.41 5.43
CA SER A 485 -5.20 12.75 5.00
C SER A 485 -5.11 11.23 4.91
N GLY A 486 -3.90 10.68 4.83
CA GLY A 486 -3.64 9.27 4.55
C GLY A 486 -3.97 8.86 3.10
N PHE A 487 -4.46 9.74 2.22
CA PHE A 487 -5.00 9.30 0.94
C PHE A 487 -3.90 8.70 0.05
N LYS A 488 -4.09 7.46 -0.41
CA LYS A 488 -3.20 6.86 -1.42
C LYS A 488 -3.31 7.57 -2.76
N TYR A 489 -4.56 7.83 -3.16
CA TYR A 489 -4.92 8.47 -4.40
C TYR A 489 -5.54 9.84 -4.18
N PHE A 490 -5.19 10.79 -5.04
CA PHE A 490 -6.02 11.97 -5.29
C PHE A 490 -6.59 11.83 -6.70
N GLY A 491 -7.91 11.67 -6.78
CA GLY A 491 -8.58 11.34 -8.04
C GLY A 491 -8.08 10.01 -8.60
N ALA A 492 -7.59 10.04 -9.84
CA ALA A 492 -7.03 8.85 -10.49
C ALA A 492 -5.61 8.48 -10.02
N HIS A 493 -4.86 9.44 -9.45
CA HIS A 493 -3.39 9.41 -9.37
C HIS A 493 -2.86 8.94 -8.02
N ASP A 494 -1.97 7.94 -8.02
CA ASP A 494 -1.09 7.68 -6.86
C ASP A 494 -0.06 8.80 -6.84
N TRP A 495 -0.33 9.81 -6.02
CA TRP A 495 0.40 11.08 -6.02
C TRP A 495 1.88 10.88 -5.68
N TYR A 496 2.18 9.97 -4.75
CA TYR A 496 3.55 9.76 -4.30
C TYR A 496 4.32 8.97 -5.34
N ARG A 497 3.76 7.86 -5.84
CA ARG A 497 4.39 7.04 -6.87
C ARG A 497 4.70 7.85 -8.14
N HIS A 498 3.74 8.64 -8.61
CA HIS A 498 3.89 9.48 -9.80
C HIS A 498 4.98 10.53 -9.59
N LEU A 499 4.83 11.38 -8.57
CA LEU A 499 5.71 12.53 -8.38
C LEU A 499 7.10 12.14 -7.84
N ALA A 500 7.25 10.99 -7.17
CA ALA A 500 8.57 10.47 -6.82
C ALA A 500 9.37 10.08 -8.06
N SER A 501 8.75 9.44 -9.07
CA SER A 501 9.44 9.16 -10.34
C SER A 501 9.87 10.48 -11.02
N GLU A 502 8.96 11.45 -11.12
CA GLU A 502 9.29 12.75 -11.72
C GLU A 502 10.41 13.47 -10.97
N VAL A 503 10.38 13.49 -9.63
CA VAL A 503 11.44 14.10 -8.82
C VAL A 503 12.78 13.41 -9.03
N ILE A 504 12.83 12.07 -9.12
CA ILE A 504 14.08 11.34 -9.42
C ILE A 504 14.64 11.74 -10.78
N ASP A 505 13.78 11.82 -11.80
CA ASP A 505 14.18 12.11 -13.18
C ASP A 505 14.63 13.59 -13.36
N LEU A 506 14.27 14.47 -12.41
CA LEU A 506 14.76 15.86 -12.31
C LEU A 506 16.07 16.02 -11.53
N GLN A 507 16.60 14.95 -10.92
CA GLN A 507 17.81 15.04 -10.10
C GLN A 507 19.06 15.22 -10.98
N GLN A 508 19.87 16.23 -10.65
CA GLN A 508 21.13 16.51 -11.35
C GLN A 508 22.19 15.44 -11.08
N LYS A 509 23.17 15.32 -11.98
CA LYS A 509 24.28 14.35 -11.85
C LYS A 509 25.12 14.52 -10.58
N ASN A 510 25.14 15.72 -9.99
CA ASN A 510 25.80 16.01 -8.71
C ASN A 510 24.94 15.66 -7.47
N GLY A 511 23.71 15.17 -7.66
CA GLY A 511 22.77 14.82 -6.59
C GLY A 511 21.79 15.93 -6.18
N ALA A 512 21.96 17.16 -6.68
CA ALA A 512 21.10 18.29 -6.36
C ALA A 512 19.77 18.27 -7.14
N TRP A 513 18.83 19.07 -6.66
CA TRP A 513 17.77 19.65 -7.47
C TRP A 513 17.96 21.16 -7.53
N ASN A 514 17.95 21.71 -8.75
CA ASN A 514 18.20 23.12 -9.01
C ASN A 514 17.01 23.79 -9.71
N ARG A 515 16.97 25.12 -9.71
CA ARG A 515 15.86 25.84 -10.34
C ARG A 515 15.81 25.66 -11.86
N ASP A 516 16.97 25.45 -12.49
CA ASP A 516 17.12 25.31 -13.94
C ASP A 516 16.64 23.95 -14.49
N SER A 517 16.32 22.97 -13.64
CA SER A 517 15.61 21.75 -14.07
C SER A 517 14.09 21.93 -14.17
N GLN A 518 13.56 23.09 -13.79
CA GLN A 518 12.15 23.44 -13.97
C GLN A 518 11.87 23.92 -15.40
N PRO A 519 10.63 23.78 -15.93
CA PRO A 519 10.28 24.36 -17.22
C PRO A 519 10.37 25.89 -17.11
N PRO A 520 10.71 26.60 -18.20
CA PRO A 520 10.64 28.06 -18.18
C PRO A 520 9.23 28.53 -17.86
N LEU A 521 9.12 29.58 -17.05
CA LEU A 521 7.84 30.21 -16.73
C LEU A 521 7.23 30.76 -18.02
N ALA A 522 5.92 30.57 -18.19
CA ALA A 522 5.21 30.93 -19.43
C ALA A 522 5.00 32.45 -19.62
N ASP A 523 5.48 33.28 -18.69
CA ASP A 523 5.48 34.74 -18.74
C ASP A 523 6.83 35.25 -18.23
N ASP A 524 7.46 36.19 -18.95
CA ASP A 524 8.77 36.80 -18.64
C ASP A 524 8.72 37.79 -17.45
N GLY A 525 7.98 37.44 -16.39
CA GLY A 525 7.95 38.18 -15.14
C GLY A 525 9.34 38.19 -14.48
N PRO A 526 9.75 39.30 -13.82
CA PRO A 526 11.07 39.37 -13.20
C PRO A 526 11.24 38.26 -12.16
N ALA A 527 12.38 37.58 -12.19
CA ALA A 527 12.68 36.49 -11.28
C ALA A 527 12.79 36.98 -9.82
N VAL A 528 11.67 36.93 -9.09
CA VAL A 528 11.63 37.20 -7.64
C VAL A 528 12.16 35.96 -6.90
N GLY A 529 13.48 35.89 -6.75
CA GLY A 529 14.17 34.80 -6.03
C GLY A 529 15.54 34.52 -6.63
N ALA A 530 16.58 34.45 -5.78
CA ALA A 530 17.96 34.36 -6.21
C ALA A 530 18.26 33.06 -7.00
N ALA A 531 18.82 33.22 -8.20
CA ALA A 531 19.55 32.14 -8.88
C ALA A 531 20.92 31.93 -8.19
N GLY A 532 21.37 30.67 -8.09
CA GLY A 532 22.60 30.28 -7.40
C GLY A 532 22.36 29.31 -6.24
N ASP A 533 23.43 28.94 -5.52
CA ASP A 533 23.45 27.86 -4.51
C ASP A 533 22.33 27.94 -3.46
N GLY A 534 21.88 29.15 -3.10
CA GLY A 534 20.75 29.35 -2.17
C GLY A 534 19.40 28.81 -2.66
N GLY A 535 19.12 28.87 -3.97
CA GLY A 535 17.91 28.30 -4.56
C GLY A 535 17.96 26.78 -4.62
N ASP A 536 19.13 26.24 -4.98
CA ASP A 536 19.36 24.80 -5.08
C ASP A 536 19.33 24.11 -3.71
N LEU A 537 19.79 24.78 -2.65
CA LEU A 537 19.63 24.35 -1.26
C LEU A 537 18.14 24.21 -0.87
N ILE A 538 17.29 25.16 -1.28
CA ILE A 538 15.86 25.17 -0.98
C ILE A 538 15.14 24.02 -1.71
N GLU A 539 15.33 23.92 -3.03
CA GLU A 539 14.70 22.86 -3.84
C GLU A 539 15.19 21.48 -3.39
N THR A 540 16.50 21.28 -3.23
CA THR A 540 17.07 20.00 -2.77
C THR A 540 16.51 19.58 -1.41
N ALA A 541 16.41 20.50 -0.46
CA ALA A 541 15.86 20.18 0.86
C ALA A 541 14.37 19.81 0.80
N TYR A 542 13.56 20.48 -0.03
CA TYR A 542 12.16 20.10 -0.22
C TYR A 542 11.98 18.77 -0.97
N MET A 543 12.79 18.47 -1.99
CA MET A 543 12.76 17.17 -2.67
C MET A 543 13.15 16.04 -1.71
N LEU A 544 14.17 16.24 -0.88
CA LEU A 544 14.55 15.29 0.17
C LEU A 544 13.41 15.06 1.17
N LEU A 545 12.72 16.12 1.62
CA LEU A 545 11.56 16.00 2.52
C LEU A 545 10.42 15.20 1.87
N PHE A 546 10.04 15.55 0.64
CA PHE A 546 8.99 14.86 -0.13
C PHE A 546 9.32 13.38 -0.32
N LEU A 547 10.51 13.06 -0.85
CA LEU A 547 10.94 11.69 -1.12
C LEU A 547 11.02 10.88 0.18
N SER A 548 11.62 11.42 1.24
CA SER A 548 11.85 10.68 2.48
C SER A 548 10.54 10.37 3.22
N ARG A 549 9.66 11.37 3.36
CA ARG A 549 8.47 11.29 4.23
C ARG A 549 7.32 10.50 3.59
N GLY A 550 7.18 10.58 2.27
CA GLY A 550 6.21 9.77 1.53
C GLY A 550 6.58 8.28 1.46
N ARG A 551 7.86 7.93 1.68
CA ARG A 551 8.37 6.55 1.58
C ARG A 551 8.03 5.66 2.77
N HIS A 552 7.82 6.25 3.96
CA HIS A 552 7.76 5.48 5.20
C HIS A 552 6.73 4.33 5.16
N PRO A 553 7.02 3.19 5.82
CA PRO A 553 6.13 2.03 5.88
C PRO A 553 4.71 2.36 6.33
N ILE A 554 3.73 1.56 5.89
CA ILE A 554 2.32 1.73 6.23
C ILE A 554 1.93 0.84 7.42
N LEU A 555 1.42 1.46 8.50
CA LEU A 555 0.87 0.78 9.68
C LEU A 555 -0.41 0.00 9.34
N LEU A 556 -1.34 0.65 8.64
CA LEU A 556 -2.62 0.08 8.23
C LEU A 556 -3.17 0.79 7.00
N ASN A 557 -3.93 0.04 6.20
CA ASN A 557 -4.78 0.53 5.13
C ASN A 557 -6.22 0.65 5.63
N LYS A 558 -6.76 1.86 5.79
CA LYS A 558 -8.17 2.12 6.12
C LYS A 558 -9.01 2.14 4.84
N LEU A 559 -10.12 1.42 4.82
CA LEU A 559 -10.91 1.19 3.60
C LEU A 559 -12.01 2.26 3.44
N ARG A 560 -11.90 3.10 2.41
CA ARG A 560 -12.92 4.09 2.00
C ARG A 560 -13.98 3.42 1.13
N PHE A 561 -15.24 3.63 1.49
CA PHE A 561 -16.43 3.12 0.82
C PHE A 561 -17.57 4.16 0.92
N ASP A 562 -18.65 3.97 0.15
CA ASP A 562 -19.81 4.87 0.18
C ASP A 562 -20.62 4.65 1.47
N GLY A 563 -20.53 5.60 2.39
CA GLY A 563 -21.14 5.54 3.72
C GLY A 563 -20.20 6.06 4.81
N ASN A 564 -20.39 5.57 6.03
CA ASN A 564 -19.76 6.10 7.24
C ASN A 564 -18.33 5.55 7.50
N TRP A 565 -17.50 5.46 6.46
CA TRP A 565 -16.15 4.86 6.52
C TRP A 565 -15.14 5.59 7.45
N ALA A 566 -15.49 6.81 7.90
CA ALA A 566 -14.63 7.68 8.69
C ALA A 566 -15.39 8.44 9.79
N ASN A 567 -16.19 7.74 10.60
CA ASN A 567 -16.79 8.30 11.83
C ASN A 567 -15.76 8.92 12.79
N ARG A 568 -14.54 8.38 12.75
CA ARG A 568 -13.34 8.86 13.44
C ARG A 568 -12.28 9.22 12.36
N PRO A 569 -12.26 10.45 11.80
CA PRO A 569 -11.36 10.81 10.70
C PRO A 569 -9.86 10.82 11.03
N ARG A 570 -9.50 10.86 12.32
CA ARG A 570 -8.12 11.03 12.83
C ARG A 570 -7.62 9.81 13.62
N ASP A 571 -8.39 8.72 13.66
CA ASP A 571 -8.08 7.51 14.43
C ASP A 571 -6.76 6.86 13.99
N ALA A 572 -6.64 6.49 12.72
CA ALA A 572 -5.47 5.86 12.13
C ALA A 572 -4.25 6.78 12.15
N ALA A 573 -4.45 8.08 11.93
CA ALA A 573 -3.39 9.10 12.02
C ALA A 573 -2.77 9.14 13.43
N ASN A 574 -3.60 9.17 14.47
CA ASN A 574 -3.13 9.19 15.87
C ASN A 574 -2.54 7.85 16.31
N LEU A 575 -3.08 6.71 15.83
CA LEU A 575 -2.48 5.41 16.09
C LEU A 575 -1.10 5.27 15.41
N ALA A 576 -0.94 5.74 14.17
CA ALA A 576 0.33 5.75 13.46
C ALA A 576 1.38 6.66 14.11
N ARG A 577 0.97 7.83 14.63
CA ARG A 577 1.86 8.70 15.44
C ARG A 577 2.31 8.02 16.73
N HIS A 578 1.39 7.37 17.45
CA HIS A 578 1.72 6.60 18.65
C HIS A 578 2.70 5.47 18.32
N ALA A 579 2.37 4.63 17.34
CA ALA A 579 3.24 3.55 16.87
C ALA A 579 4.62 4.04 16.42
N SER A 580 4.70 5.19 15.72
CA SER A 580 5.97 5.76 15.27
C SER A 580 6.92 6.12 16.41
N ARG A 581 6.38 6.62 17.54
CA ARG A 581 7.17 6.93 18.74
C ARG A 581 7.58 5.65 19.46
N GLU A 582 6.62 4.76 19.68
CA GLU A 582 6.80 3.51 20.41
C GLU A 582 7.76 2.51 19.71
N LEU A 583 7.81 2.51 18.38
CA LEU A 583 8.69 1.67 17.58
C LEU A 583 10.01 2.35 17.20
N GLU A 584 10.24 3.60 17.65
CA GLU A 584 11.36 4.48 17.28
C GLU A 584 11.58 4.60 15.74
N ARG A 585 10.56 4.32 14.94
CA ARG A 585 10.60 4.25 13.46
C ARG A 585 9.33 4.86 12.88
N PRO A 586 9.41 5.88 12.01
CA PRO A 586 8.23 6.46 11.38
C PRO A 586 7.42 5.42 10.59
N VAL A 587 6.12 5.40 10.84
CA VAL A 587 5.13 4.67 10.07
C VAL A 587 3.98 5.61 9.70
N ASN A 588 3.61 5.59 8.43
CA ASN A 588 2.44 6.28 7.91
C ASN A 588 1.18 5.42 8.11
N TRP A 589 0.02 5.99 7.82
CA TRP A 589 -1.24 5.28 7.64
C TRP A 589 -1.75 5.64 6.25
N GLN A 590 -2.63 4.81 5.69
CA GLN A 590 -3.12 5.03 4.34
C GLN A 590 -4.60 4.74 4.21
N VAL A 591 -5.26 5.44 3.27
CA VAL A 591 -6.64 5.20 2.84
C VAL A 591 -6.61 4.59 1.45
N VAL A 592 -7.19 3.39 1.34
CA VAL A 592 -7.39 2.63 0.09
C VAL A 592 -8.89 2.47 -0.17
N SER A 593 -9.29 2.01 -1.35
CA SER A 593 -10.72 1.94 -1.70
C SER A 593 -11.09 0.81 -2.67
N PHE A 594 -12.38 0.47 -2.69
CA PHE A 594 -12.95 -0.57 -3.56
C PHE A 594 -12.91 -0.23 -5.08
N GLN A 595 -12.65 1.03 -5.44
CA GLN A 595 -12.44 1.43 -6.84
C GLN A 595 -11.10 0.92 -7.42
N LYS A 596 -10.13 0.55 -6.57
CA LYS A 596 -8.87 -0.10 -6.97
C LYS A 596 -8.95 -1.61 -6.78
N ASP A 597 -8.03 -2.35 -7.40
CA ASP A 597 -7.94 -3.80 -7.19
C ASP A 597 -7.35 -4.13 -5.80
N TRP A 598 -7.57 -5.34 -5.29
CA TRP A 598 -7.07 -5.77 -3.98
C TRP A 598 -5.53 -5.85 -3.92
N THR A 599 -4.86 -6.05 -5.06
CA THR A 599 -3.39 -6.01 -5.17
C THR A 599 -2.81 -4.66 -4.74
N ASP A 600 -3.55 -3.56 -4.96
CA ASP A 600 -3.17 -2.22 -4.53
C ASP A 600 -3.06 -2.09 -2.99
N TRP A 601 -3.74 -2.97 -2.24
CA TRP A 601 -3.75 -2.94 -0.77
C TRP A 601 -2.59 -3.73 -0.16
N GLN A 602 -1.76 -4.40 -0.96
CA GLN A 602 -0.70 -5.30 -0.49
C GLN A 602 0.58 -4.57 -0.02
N ASP A 603 0.65 -3.25 -0.12
CA ASP A 603 1.70 -2.45 0.53
C ASP A 603 1.68 -2.62 2.07
N CYS A 604 0.49 -2.79 2.66
CA CYS A 604 0.30 -3.13 4.07
C CYS A 604 -0.30 -4.54 4.27
N ALA A 605 0.11 -5.22 5.35
CA ALA A 605 -0.46 -6.52 5.74
C ALA A 605 -1.78 -6.41 6.52
N LEU A 606 -2.23 -5.19 6.86
CA LEU A 606 -3.38 -4.91 7.73
C LEU A 606 -4.38 -4.00 7.01
N LEU A 607 -5.56 -4.54 6.70
CA LEU A 607 -6.68 -3.81 6.13
C LEU A 607 -7.74 -3.54 7.20
N TYR A 608 -8.14 -2.29 7.35
CA TYR A 608 -9.00 -1.80 8.42
C TYR A 608 -10.35 -1.31 7.87
N LEU A 609 -11.43 -1.97 8.27
CA LEU A 609 -12.81 -1.65 7.91
C LEU A 609 -13.60 -1.25 9.16
N ALA A 610 -13.85 0.04 9.33
CA ALA A 610 -14.60 0.61 10.45
C ALA A 610 -15.88 1.30 9.95
N SER A 611 -16.97 1.15 10.71
CA SER A 611 -18.23 1.85 10.51
C SER A 611 -19.14 1.68 11.72
N ASP A 612 -20.16 2.52 11.83
CA ASP A 612 -21.30 2.39 12.73
C ASP A 612 -22.51 1.75 12.04
N ALA A 613 -22.48 1.61 10.71
CA ALA A 613 -23.54 1.02 9.91
C ALA A 613 -22.98 0.03 8.87
N PRO A 614 -23.72 -1.04 8.48
CA PRO A 614 -23.29 -1.98 7.45
C PRO A 614 -22.93 -1.29 6.12
N PRO A 615 -21.71 -1.44 5.59
CA PRO A 615 -21.35 -0.95 4.27
C PRO A 615 -22.08 -1.74 3.18
N ARG A 616 -22.46 -1.08 2.09
CA ARG A 616 -23.08 -1.72 0.92
C ARG A 616 -22.01 -2.31 0.00
N LEU A 617 -21.53 -3.50 0.34
CA LEU A 617 -20.56 -4.24 -0.47
C LEU A 617 -21.25 -4.98 -1.62
N ARG A 618 -20.63 -4.93 -2.81
CA ARG A 618 -20.97 -5.78 -3.96
C ARG A 618 -20.20 -7.10 -3.86
N ASP A 619 -20.58 -8.11 -4.64
CA ASP A 619 -19.87 -9.40 -4.63
C ASP A 619 -18.38 -9.24 -5.01
N GLN A 620 -18.08 -8.39 -6.00
CA GLN A 620 -16.69 -8.03 -6.36
C GLN A 620 -15.90 -7.39 -5.22
N ASP A 621 -16.57 -6.68 -4.30
CA ASP A 621 -15.92 -6.07 -3.13
C ASP A 621 -15.59 -7.14 -2.07
N ILE A 622 -16.47 -8.14 -1.92
CA ILE A 622 -16.26 -9.32 -1.07
C ILE A 622 -15.12 -10.18 -1.65
N ASP A 623 -15.08 -10.38 -2.96
CA ASP A 623 -14.02 -11.15 -3.64
C ASP A 623 -12.64 -10.50 -3.46
N LYS A 624 -12.55 -9.17 -3.54
CA LYS A 624 -11.32 -8.42 -3.24
C LYS A 624 -10.88 -8.58 -1.78
N LEU A 625 -11.80 -8.53 -0.82
CA LEU A 625 -11.50 -8.81 0.59
C LEU A 625 -10.99 -10.25 0.78
N ARG A 626 -11.63 -11.22 0.12
CA ARG A 626 -11.23 -12.62 0.17
C ARG A 626 -9.83 -12.82 -0.42
N ALA A 627 -9.54 -12.22 -1.57
CA ALA A 627 -8.25 -12.29 -2.23
C ALA A 627 -7.12 -11.67 -1.40
N PHE A 628 -7.34 -10.48 -0.81
CA PHE A 628 -6.38 -9.84 0.10
C PHE A 628 -6.03 -10.72 1.31
N VAL A 629 -7.03 -11.30 1.97
CA VAL A 629 -6.80 -12.17 3.13
C VAL A 629 -6.17 -13.50 2.72
N ALA A 630 -6.59 -14.08 1.59
CA ALA A 630 -6.01 -15.31 1.06
C ALA A 630 -4.53 -15.13 0.67
N ALA A 631 -4.15 -13.95 0.17
CA ALA A 631 -2.76 -13.56 -0.13
C ALA A 631 -1.90 -13.23 1.12
N GLY A 632 -2.37 -13.57 2.32
CA GLY A 632 -1.63 -13.40 3.58
C GLY A 632 -2.00 -12.16 4.41
N GLY A 633 -2.89 -11.31 3.93
CA GLY A 633 -3.36 -10.13 4.67
C GLY A 633 -4.24 -10.46 5.88
N LEU A 634 -4.34 -9.52 6.82
CA LEU A 634 -5.26 -9.55 7.96
C LEU A 634 -6.35 -8.49 7.77
N LEU A 635 -7.62 -8.91 7.78
CA LEU A 635 -8.77 -8.01 7.85
C LEU A 635 -9.10 -7.67 9.30
N PHE A 636 -8.92 -6.42 9.71
CA PHE A 636 -9.40 -5.91 10.99
C PHE A 636 -10.69 -5.11 10.80
N THR A 637 -11.76 -5.51 11.48
CA THR A 637 -13.05 -4.82 11.48
C THR A 637 -13.37 -4.22 12.84
N HIS A 638 -14.01 -3.06 12.86
CA HIS A 638 -14.31 -2.33 14.10
C HIS A 638 -15.68 -1.66 14.05
N ALA A 639 -16.47 -1.86 15.10
CA ALA A 639 -17.76 -1.21 15.26
C ALA A 639 -17.60 0.17 15.92
N ASP A 640 -17.66 1.24 15.12
CA ASP A 640 -17.73 2.60 15.64
C ASP A 640 -18.98 2.75 16.51
N GLY A 641 -18.83 3.44 17.64
CA GLY A 641 -19.91 3.57 18.63
C GLY A 641 -20.34 2.24 19.28
N SER A 642 -19.62 1.14 19.07
CA SER A 642 -20.02 -0.24 19.47
C SER A 642 -21.32 -0.71 18.81
N SER A 643 -21.54 -0.33 17.53
CA SER A 643 -22.79 -0.61 16.81
C SER A 643 -23.11 -2.10 16.63
N ASP A 644 -24.23 -2.54 17.21
CA ASP A 644 -24.80 -3.88 17.01
C ASP A 644 -25.13 -4.20 15.55
N SER A 645 -25.46 -3.17 14.75
CA SER A 645 -25.74 -3.38 13.32
C SER A 645 -24.47 -3.73 12.54
N PHE A 646 -23.35 -3.07 12.86
CA PHE A 646 -22.05 -3.42 12.29
C PHE A 646 -21.50 -4.73 12.86
N ASN A 647 -21.76 -5.04 14.13
CA ASN A 647 -21.40 -6.33 14.74
C ASN A 647 -22.07 -7.52 14.03
N ARG A 648 -23.35 -7.39 13.65
CA ARG A 648 -24.04 -8.40 12.82
C ARG A 648 -23.44 -8.48 11.42
N PHE A 649 -23.22 -7.35 10.75
CA PHE A 649 -22.57 -7.30 9.45
C PHE A 649 -21.17 -7.97 9.46
N ALA A 650 -20.36 -7.76 10.50
CA ALA A 650 -19.05 -8.38 10.61
C ALA A 650 -19.14 -9.91 10.77
N ALA A 651 -20.18 -10.42 11.44
CA ALA A 651 -20.44 -11.87 11.53
C ALA A 651 -20.91 -12.46 10.19
N GLU A 652 -21.80 -11.76 9.48
CA GLU A 652 -22.25 -12.15 8.13
C GLU A 652 -21.10 -12.12 7.11
N LEU A 653 -20.24 -11.08 7.18
CA LEU A 653 -19.06 -10.95 6.33
C LEU A 653 -18.05 -12.08 6.60
N ALA A 654 -17.81 -12.42 7.87
CA ALA A 654 -16.95 -13.54 8.24
C ALA A 654 -17.42 -14.85 7.59
N HIS A 655 -18.73 -15.16 7.67
CA HIS A 655 -19.30 -16.36 7.04
C HIS A 655 -19.19 -16.34 5.50
N LYS A 656 -19.38 -15.19 4.84
CA LYS A 656 -19.25 -15.04 3.37
C LYS A 656 -17.79 -15.12 2.87
N LEU A 657 -16.83 -14.72 3.68
CA LEU A 657 -15.40 -14.78 3.36
C LEU A 657 -14.81 -16.16 3.66
N PHE A 658 -15.26 -16.79 4.76
CA PHE A 658 -14.63 -17.96 5.37
C PHE A 658 -15.70 -19.01 5.76
N PRO A 659 -16.39 -19.65 4.80
CA PRO A 659 -17.52 -20.54 5.10
C PRO A 659 -17.14 -21.73 5.99
N ASP A 660 -15.89 -22.21 5.91
CA ASP A 660 -15.36 -23.34 6.69
C ASP A 660 -14.85 -22.95 8.10
N TYR A 661 -14.89 -21.66 8.47
CA TYR A 661 -14.29 -21.15 9.70
C TYR A 661 -15.23 -20.22 10.49
N GLU A 662 -15.33 -20.43 11.81
CA GLU A 662 -16.22 -19.67 12.68
C GLU A 662 -15.60 -18.35 13.20
N LEU A 663 -16.41 -17.28 13.31
CA LEU A 663 -16.08 -16.07 14.05
C LEU A 663 -16.33 -16.27 15.56
N ARG A 664 -15.32 -16.69 16.30
CA ARG A 664 -15.38 -16.96 17.75
C ARG A 664 -14.75 -15.85 18.59
N ASP A 665 -15.00 -15.83 19.90
CA ASP A 665 -14.30 -14.94 20.83
C ASP A 665 -12.79 -15.26 20.85
N LEU A 666 -11.95 -14.21 20.92
CA LEU A 666 -10.50 -14.37 21.05
C LEU A 666 -10.17 -14.78 22.49
N PRO A 667 -9.47 -15.92 22.72
CA PRO A 667 -9.10 -16.37 24.06
C PRO A 667 -8.37 -15.28 24.84
N THR A 668 -8.66 -15.12 26.13
CA THR A 668 -8.09 -14.02 26.90
C THR A 668 -6.58 -14.12 27.02
N ASP A 669 -6.03 -15.33 27.05
CA ASP A 669 -4.60 -15.66 27.07
C ASP A 669 -3.92 -15.63 25.68
N HIS A 670 -4.66 -15.30 24.61
CA HIS A 670 -4.11 -15.26 23.27
C HIS A 670 -2.93 -14.27 23.16
N PRO A 671 -1.78 -14.66 22.57
CA PRO A 671 -0.55 -13.84 22.61
C PRO A 671 -0.67 -12.43 22.00
N LEU A 672 -1.72 -12.14 21.22
CA LEU A 672 -2.03 -10.79 20.74
C LEU A 672 -2.18 -9.76 21.88
N TYR A 673 -2.60 -10.18 23.07
CA TYR A 673 -2.70 -9.30 24.24
C TYR A 673 -1.35 -9.10 24.98
N THR A 674 -0.28 -9.80 24.59
CA THR A 674 1.03 -9.78 25.29
C THR A 674 2.23 -9.70 24.33
N LEU A 675 2.01 -9.41 23.05
CA LEU A 675 3.02 -9.54 21.99
C LEU A 675 4.19 -8.55 22.13
N ASN A 676 3.86 -7.26 22.22
CA ASN A 676 4.81 -6.18 22.48
C ASN A 676 4.41 -5.41 23.73
N TYR A 677 3.12 -5.08 23.82
CA TYR A 677 2.49 -4.56 25.02
C TYR A 677 1.70 -5.66 25.74
N LYS A 678 1.74 -5.62 27.08
CA LYS A 678 0.73 -6.28 27.92
C LYS A 678 -0.51 -5.40 27.96
N VAL A 679 -1.57 -5.86 27.31
CA VAL A 679 -2.84 -5.14 27.17
C VAL A 679 -3.74 -5.45 28.36
N GLU A 680 -3.91 -4.51 29.29
CA GLU A 680 -4.84 -4.63 30.42
C GLU A 680 -5.60 -3.32 30.70
N PRO A 681 -6.93 -3.34 30.89
CA PRO A 681 -7.82 -4.49 30.72
C PRO A 681 -7.92 -4.90 29.24
N ARG A 682 -8.01 -6.20 28.96
CA ARG A 682 -8.12 -6.76 27.61
C ARG A 682 -9.48 -6.36 26.97
N PRO A 683 -9.49 -5.60 25.85
CA PRO A 683 -10.71 -5.38 25.07
C PRO A 683 -11.23 -6.73 24.56
N LYS A 684 -12.55 -6.95 24.60
CA LYS A 684 -13.14 -8.16 24.00
C LYS A 684 -12.99 -8.07 22.48
N LEU A 685 -12.42 -9.11 21.86
CA LEU A 685 -12.24 -9.24 20.42
C LEU A 685 -12.86 -10.57 19.96
N ARG A 686 -13.28 -10.62 18.71
CA ARG A 686 -13.66 -11.86 17.99
C ARG A 686 -12.71 -12.09 16.82
N TYR A 687 -12.54 -13.32 16.38
CA TYR A 687 -11.63 -13.65 15.30
C TYR A 687 -12.04 -14.89 14.50
N VAL A 688 -11.59 -14.92 13.25
CA VAL A 688 -11.60 -16.10 12.37
C VAL A 688 -10.14 -16.51 12.15
N SER A 689 -9.85 -17.80 12.19
CA SER A 689 -8.50 -18.34 11.96
C SER A 689 -8.59 -19.66 11.22
N ASN A 690 -7.68 -19.86 10.27
CA ASN A 690 -7.51 -21.14 9.57
C ASN A 690 -6.75 -22.18 10.41
N GLY A 691 -6.27 -21.83 11.60
CA GLY A 691 -5.39 -22.64 12.45
C GLY A 691 -3.90 -22.30 12.34
N SER A 692 -3.45 -21.61 11.27
CA SER A 692 -2.09 -21.09 11.14
C SER A 692 -1.99 -19.61 11.58
N ARG A 693 -2.94 -18.79 11.13
CA ARG A 693 -3.00 -17.34 11.41
C ARG A 693 -4.44 -16.86 11.63
N ILE A 694 -4.58 -15.64 12.14
CA ILE A 694 -5.84 -14.91 12.11
C ILE A 694 -6.07 -14.42 10.68
N LEU A 695 -7.24 -14.74 10.12
CA LEU A 695 -7.70 -14.26 8.81
C LEU A 695 -8.45 -12.93 8.96
N MET A 696 -9.30 -12.87 9.97
CA MET A 696 -10.10 -11.69 10.32
C MET A 696 -10.12 -11.50 11.83
N LEU A 697 -9.91 -10.26 12.26
CA LEU A 697 -10.06 -9.81 13.64
C LEU A 697 -11.21 -8.81 13.70
N HIS A 698 -12.03 -8.86 14.75
CA HIS A 698 -13.17 -7.97 14.93
C HIS A 698 -13.18 -7.40 16.35
N SER A 699 -13.29 -6.08 16.45
CA SER A 699 -13.59 -5.40 17.71
C SER A 699 -15.06 -4.96 17.72
N PRO A 700 -15.92 -5.60 18.53
CA PRO A 700 -17.32 -5.23 18.67
C PRO A 700 -17.54 -3.97 19.53
N ALA A 701 -16.47 -3.46 20.16
CA ALA A 701 -16.50 -2.30 21.05
C ALA A 701 -15.71 -1.11 20.47
N GLU A 702 -16.14 0.09 20.83
CA GLU A 702 -15.49 1.35 20.48
C GLU A 702 -14.02 1.40 20.98
N MET A 703 -13.13 1.78 20.08
CA MET A 703 -11.67 1.85 20.24
C MET A 703 -11.11 3.04 19.47
N ALA A 704 -11.59 3.23 18.23
CA ALA A 704 -11.21 4.31 17.33
C ALA A 704 -11.48 5.70 17.92
N LEU A 705 -12.51 5.87 18.76
CA LEU A 705 -12.72 7.09 19.54
C LEU A 705 -11.52 7.44 20.44
N HIS A 706 -10.86 6.46 21.06
CA HIS A 706 -9.71 6.72 21.93
C HIS A 706 -8.46 7.08 21.14
N TRP A 707 -8.31 6.53 19.93
CA TRP A 707 -7.29 6.95 18.98
C TRP A 707 -7.56 8.39 18.50
N GLN A 708 -8.79 8.70 18.08
CA GLN A 708 -9.27 10.04 17.71
C GLN A 708 -8.98 11.08 18.82
N THR A 709 -9.35 10.81 20.07
CA THR A 709 -9.16 11.75 21.20
C THR A 709 -7.76 11.71 21.82
N ARG A 710 -6.76 11.10 21.15
CA ARG A 710 -5.36 11.01 21.61
C ARG A 710 -5.23 10.52 23.06
N ALA A 711 -6.09 9.59 23.49
CA ALA A 711 -6.23 9.15 24.88
C ALA A 711 -5.09 8.22 25.36
N GLU A 712 -3.87 8.41 24.86
CA GLU A 712 -2.72 7.50 25.02
C GLU A 712 -2.40 7.24 26.50
N LYS A 713 -2.45 8.28 27.35
CA LYS A 713 -2.15 8.17 28.78
C LYS A 713 -3.21 7.38 29.56
N THR A 714 -4.49 7.47 29.17
CA THR A 714 -5.64 6.91 29.90
C THR A 714 -6.22 5.63 29.29
N ARG A 715 -5.90 5.32 28.03
CA ARG A 715 -6.36 4.14 27.28
C ARG A 715 -5.18 3.38 26.66
N LYS A 716 -4.07 3.28 27.41
CA LYS A 716 -2.83 2.57 27.03
C LYS A 716 -3.09 1.17 26.44
N ASN A 717 -4.09 0.46 26.98
CA ASN A 717 -4.52 -0.86 26.49
C ASN A 717 -5.02 -0.82 25.03
N VAL A 718 -5.81 0.19 24.65
CA VAL A 718 -6.38 0.34 23.31
C VAL A 718 -5.32 0.73 22.27
N PHE A 719 -4.36 1.59 22.66
CA PHE A 719 -3.22 1.95 21.81
C PHE A 719 -2.21 0.80 21.66
N GLY A 720 -1.79 0.19 22.79
CA GLY A 720 -0.87 -0.95 22.79
C GLY A 720 -1.44 -2.17 22.07
N LEU A 721 -2.76 -2.39 22.10
CA LEU A 721 -3.43 -3.40 21.28
C LEU A 721 -3.32 -3.07 19.78
N GLY A 722 -3.51 -1.81 19.37
CA GLY A 722 -3.33 -1.40 17.98
C GLY A 722 -1.91 -1.68 17.47
N VAL A 723 -0.89 -1.38 18.28
CA VAL A 723 0.51 -1.72 17.94
C VAL A 723 0.74 -3.23 17.93
N ASN A 724 0.17 -4.00 18.87
CA ASN A 724 0.25 -5.46 18.84
C ASN A 724 -0.40 -6.07 17.58
N ILE A 725 -1.55 -5.54 17.11
CA ILE A 725 -2.21 -6.01 15.87
C ILE A 725 -1.30 -5.77 14.66
N PHE A 726 -0.67 -4.60 14.57
CA PHE A 726 0.31 -4.30 13.53
C PHE A 726 1.51 -5.25 13.56
N ILE A 727 2.18 -5.40 14.71
CA ILE A 727 3.36 -6.28 14.84
C ILE A 727 2.99 -7.74 14.55
N TYR A 728 1.78 -8.17 14.93
CA TYR A 728 1.25 -9.50 14.62
C TYR A 728 1.16 -9.73 13.11
N ALA A 729 0.55 -8.80 12.37
CA ALA A 729 0.41 -8.88 10.92
C ALA A 729 1.76 -8.74 10.19
N ALA A 730 2.61 -7.81 10.62
CA ALA A 730 3.92 -7.51 10.04
C ALA A 730 5.00 -8.55 10.39
N GLY A 731 4.77 -9.44 11.36
CA GLY A 731 5.71 -10.54 11.67
C GLY A 731 6.87 -10.19 12.59
N LYS A 732 6.94 -8.96 13.11
CA LYS A 732 8.11 -8.42 13.82
C LYS A 732 9.41 -8.51 12.98
N THR A 733 9.29 -8.31 11.68
CA THR A 733 10.42 -8.17 10.74
C THR A 733 10.65 -6.70 10.38
N ASP A 734 11.67 -6.43 9.55
CA ASP A 734 11.78 -5.13 8.90
C ASP A 734 10.51 -4.79 8.11
N LEU A 735 10.06 -3.55 8.27
CA LEU A 735 8.89 -3.02 7.58
C LEU A 735 9.29 -2.62 6.16
N ARG A 736 8.50 -3.05 5.16
CA ARG A 736 8.63 -2.61 3.77
C ARG A 736 8.23 -1.15 3.63
N ASN A 737 8.86 -0.44 2.71
CA ASN A 737 8.49 0.93 2.36
C ASN A 737 7.16 0.96 1.58
N ARG A 738 6.51 2.12 1.53
CA ARG A 738 5.18 2.29 0.92
C ARG A 738 5.07 1.80 -0.54
N VAL A 739 6.16 1.93 -1.31
CA VAL A 739 6.24 1.53 -2.72
C VAL A 739 6.94 0.18 -2.95
N ASP A 740 7.42 -0.48 -1.88
CA ASP A 740 7.98 -1.84 -1.94
C ASP A 740 6.86 -2.88 -1.82
N VAL A 741 6.11 -3.03 -2.92
CA VAL A 741 4.98 -3.96 -3.06
C VAL A 741 5.48 -5.30 -3.60
N PRO A 742 4.94 -6.46 -3.17
CA PRO A 742 5.24 -7.75 -3.79
C PRO A 742 5.01 -7.69 -5.31
N PRO A 743 5.96 -8.17 -6.13
CA PRO A 743 5.75 -8.21 -7.57
C PRO A 743 4.59 -9.16 -7.91
N ALA A 744 3.80 -8.78 -8.91
CA ALA A 744 2.82 -9.69 -9.50
C ALA A 744 3.55 -10.92 -10.10
N PRO A 745 2.91 -12.10 -10.15
CA PRO A 745 3.45 -13.25 -10.89
C PRO A 745 3.76 -12.86 -12.35
N PRO A 746 4.90 -13.29 -12.92
CA PRO A 746 5.25 -12.93 -14.29
C PRO A 746 4.29 -13.61 -15.28
N ALA A 747 3.72 -12.83 -16.19
CA ALA A 747 2.82 -13.31 -17.25
C ALA A 747 3.62 -13.90 -18.43
N VAL A 748 4.38 -14.96 -18.18
CA VAL A 748 5.19 -15.66 -19.17
C VAL A 748 4.93 -17.16 -19.13
N GLU A 749 5.03 -17.82 -20.28
CA GLU A 749 4.91 -19.27 -20.36
C GLU A 749 6.12 -19.96 -19.71
N PRO A 750 5.92 -21.01 -18.88
CA PRO A 750 7.00 -21.82 -18.34
C PRO A 750 7.89 -22.46 -19.41
N ILE A 751 9.21 -22.46 -19.21
CA ILE A 751 10.14 -23.19 -20.10
C ILE A 751 10.12 -24.71 -19.87
N ALA A 752 9.63 -25.12 -18.70
CA ALA A 752 9.33 -26.49 -18.29
C ALA A 752 8.42 -26.46 -17.06
N THR A 753 7.66 -27.52 -16.81
CA THR A 753 6.70 -27.61 -15.71
C THR A 753 6.90 -28.91 -14.93
N LEU A 754 6.89 -28.83 -13.59
CA LEU A 754 6.94 -29.99 -12.70
C LEU A 754 5.55 -30.28 -12.14
N ALA A 755 5.10 -31.53 -12.25
CA ALA A 755 3.87 -31.97 -11.59
C ALA A 755 4.08 -32.10 -10.07
N VAL A 756 3.15 -31.57 -9.29
CA VAL A 756 3.13 -31.64 -7.82
C VAL A 756 1.76 -32.13 -7.38
N ALA A 757 1.69 -33.27 -6.70
CA ALA A 757 0.46 -33.77 -6.11
C ALA A 757 0.19 -33.07 -4.77
N ARG A 758 -0.92 -32.34 -4.67
CA ARG A 758 -1.46 -31.84 -3.41
C ARG A 758 -2.34 -32.92 -2.80
N VAL A 759 -1.88 -33.50 -1.69
CA VAL A 759 -2.53 -34.67 -1.08
C VAL A 759 -3.74 -34.22 -0.26
N LYS A 760 -4.91 -34.70 -0.66
CA LYS A 760 -6.20 -34.43 -0.02
C LYS A 760 -6.62 -35.61 0.86
N TYR A 761 -7.11 -35.29 2.05
CA TYR A 761 -7.59 -36.26 3.04
C TYR A 761 -8.76 -35.66 3.84
N ALA A 762 -9.42 -36.47 4.67
CA ALA A 762 -10.50 -36.03 5.54
C ALA A 762 -9.97 -35.14 6.69
N GLY A 763 -10.07 -33.82 6.53
CA GLY A 763 -9.63 -32.83 7.51
C GLY A 763 -9.18 -31.53 6.85
N ASN A 764 -8.43 -30.70 7.56
CA ASN A 764 -7.89 -29.45 7.01
C ASN A 764 -6.61 -29.68 6.19
N TRP A 765 -6.77 -30.28 5.00
CA TRP A 765 -5.68 -30.62 4.08
C TRP A 765 -5.12 -29.41 3.31
N ASP A 766 -5.87 -28.30 3.24
CA ASP A 766 -5.45 -27.07 2.53
C ASP A 766 -5.70 -25.79 3.37
N PRO A 767 -4.99 -25.61 4.50
CA PRO A 767 -5.18 -24.47 5.39
C PRO A 767 -4.81 -23.11 4.79
N GLU A 768 -3.93 -23.07 3.78
CA GLU A 768 -3.54 -21.85 3.04
C GLU A 768 -3.61 -22.11 1.53
N PRO A 769 -4.80 -22.08 0.89
CA PRO A 769 -4.97 -22.48 -0.51
C PRO A 769 -4.16 -21.69 -1.53
N GLN A 770 -3.75 -20.46 -1.19
CA GLN A 770 -2.91 -19.62 -2.04
C GLN A 770 -1.40 -19.87 -1.87
N ALA A 771 -0.97 -20.76 -0.98
CA ALA A 771 0.44 -21.05 -0.76
C ALA A 771 1.14 -21.59 -2.02
N TRP A 772 0.52 -22.57 -2.70
CA TRP A 772 1.06 -23.12 -3.94
C TRP A 772 0.97 -22.14 -5.13
N PRO A 773 -0.16 -21.46 -5.41
CA PRO A 773 -0.21 -20.40 -6.43
C PRO A 773 0.84 -19.29 -6.24
N ALA A 774 1.00 -18.78 -5.02
CA ALA A 774 2.01 -17.76 -4.72
C ALA A 774 3.45 -18.30 -4.87
N PHE A 775 3.69 -19.56 -4.48
CA PHE A 775 4.97 -20.21 -4.66
C PHE A 775 5.28 -20.51 -6.14
N ALA A 776 4.30 -20.89 -6.95
CA ALA A 776 4.46 -21.13 -8.38
C ALA A 776 4.88 -19.85 -9.11
N GLY A 777 4.25 -18.71 -8.78
CA GLY A 777 4.67 -17.39 -9.30
C GLY A 777 6.10 -17.01 -8.90
N TYR A 778 6.51 -17.34 -7.66
CA TYR A 778 7.90 -17.17 -7.20
C TYR A 778 8.89 -18.08 -7.96
N LEU A 779 8.55 -19.36 -8.15
CA LEU A 779 9.40 -20.32 -8.85
C LEU A 779 9.59 -19.90 -10.31
N LEU A 780 8.49 -19.57 -10.99
CA LEU A 780 8.48 -19.07 -12.35
C LEU A 780 9.39 -17.84 -12.49
N ALA A 781 9.27 -16.87 -11.58
CA ALA A 781 10.12 -15.67 -11.60
C ALA A 781 11.62 -15.95 -11.39
N GLU A 782 11.97 -16.86 -10.48
CA GLU A 782 13.37 -17.14 -10.14
C GLU A 782 14.06 -18.15 -11.07
N THR A 783 13.33 -19.02 -11.79
CA THR A 783 13.94 -20.09 -12.61
C THR A 783 13.33 -20.28 -14.01
N GLY A 784 12.18 -19.66 -14.29
CA GLY A 784 11.41 -19.88 -15.53
C GLY A 784 10.56 -21.16 -15.52
N TYR A 785 10.49 -21.89 -14.40
CA TYR A 785 9.76 -23.16 -14.31
C TYR A 785 8.35 -22.99 -13.72
N GLY A 786 7.40 -23.73 -14.28
CA GLY A 786 6.02 -23.79 -13.82
C GLY A 786 5.75 -24.96 -12.86
N ILE A 787 4.57 -24.95 -12.26
CA ILE A 787 4.05 -26.05 -11.43
C ILE A 787 2.70 -26.49 -11.99
N ASP A 788 2.57 -27.79 -12.27
CA ASP A 788 1.31 -28.47 -12.58
C ASP A 788 0.77 -29.06 -11.27
N LEU A 789 -0.04 -28.27 -10.56
CA LEU A 789 -0.57 -28.62 -9.25
C LEU A 789 -1.84 -29.48 -9.38
N LYS A 790 -1.76 -30.74 -8.98
CA LYS A 790 -2.87 -31.70 -9.04
C LYS A 790 -3.39 -31.99 -7.65
N THR A 791 -4.68 -31.80 -7.38
CA THR A 791 -5.27 -32.30 -6.13
C THR A 791 -5.56 -33.79 -6.28
N VAL A 792 -5.05 -34.62 -5.36
CA VAL A 792 -5.13 -36.08 -5.42
C VAL A 792 -5.55 -36.61 -4.05
N GLU A 793 -6.56 -37.48 -3.99
CA GLU A 793 -6.91 -38.19 -2.75
C GLU A 793 -5.76 -39.14 -2.35
N VAL A 794 -5.55 -39.39 -1.05
CA VAL A 794 -4.40 -40.20 -0.58
C VAL A 794 -4.34 -41.57 -1.26
N GLU A 795 -5.49 -42.23 -1.44
CA GLU A 795 -5.63 -43.58 -1.99
C GLU A 795 -5.18 -43.70 -3.46
N ASP A 796 -5.36 -42.62 -4.23
CA ASP A 796 -5.07 -42.54 -5.67
C ASP A 796 -3.64 -42.05 -5.95
N LEU A 797 -2.84 -41.76 -4.91
CA LEU A 797 -1.52 -41.18 -5.05
C LEU A 797 -0.52 -42.12 -5.74
N ALA A 798 -0.02 -41.72 -6.90
CA ALA A 798 0.91 -42.50 -7.72
C ALA A 798 2.00 -41.63 -8.38
N THR A 799 3.16 -42.24 -8.66
CA THR A 799 4.36 -41.55 -9.15
C THR A 799 4.30 -41.10 -10.62
N ASP A 800 3.37 -41.66 -11.40
CA ASP A 800 3.02 -41.22 -12.75
C ASP A 800 2.12 -39.97 -12.76
N ILE A 801 1.37 -39.71 -11.68
CA ILE A 801 0.61 -38.46 -11.50
C ILE A 801 1.57 -37.30 -11.21
N ALA A 802 2.49 -37.49 -10.25
CA ALA A 802 3.53 -36.53 -9.88
C ALA A 802 4.72 -37.19 -9.14
N PRO A 803 5.97 -36.80 -9.44
CA PRO A 803 7.17 -37.31 -8.75
C PRO A 803 7.35 -36.80 -7.31
N ILE A 804 6.65 -35.71 -6.96
CA ILE A 804 6.56 -35.17 -5.60
C ILE A 804 5.10 -34.96 -5.19
N ALA A 805 4.81 -35.30 -3.94
CA ALA A 805 3.54 -35.10 -3.28
C ALA A 805 3.72 -34.20 -2.05
N HIS A 806 2.77 -33.32 -1.75
CA HIS A 806 2.78 -32.45 -0.58
C HIS A 806 1.52 -32.66 0.27
N LEU A 807 1.73 -33.24 1.45
CA LEU A 807 0.74 -33.45 2.50
C LEU A 807 0.99 -32.41 3.62
N THR A 808 -0.03 -31.64 4.01
CA THR A 808 0.06 -30.69 5.13
C THR A 808 -1.23 -30.68 5.93
N GLY A 809 -1.19 -30.10 7.11
CA GLY A 809 -2.35 -29.82 7.92
C GLY A 809 -1.98 -29.09 9.19
N ASN A 810 -3.00 -28.73 9.98
CA ASN A 810 -2.82 -28.03 11.26
C ASN A 810 -3.70 -28.56 12.40
N THR A 811 -4.41 -29.67 12.17
CA THR A 811 -5.15 -30.43 13.20
C THR A 811 -4.50 -31.81 13.39
N ALA A 812 -4.99 -32.64 14.31
CA ALA A 812 -4.59 -34.05 14.32
C ALA A 812 -4.94 -34.69 12.96
N LEU A 813 -4.00 -35.47 12.41
CA LEU A 813 -4.20 -36.25 11.19
C LEU A 813 -4.59 -37.67 11.57
N GLU A 814 -5.69 -38.15 11.02
CA GLU A 814 -6.13 -39.54 11.09
C GLU A 814 -6.15 -40.11 9.68
N LEU A 815 -5.42 -41.20 9.46
CA LEU A 815 -5.35 -41.92 8.19
C LEU A 815 -5.81 -43.37 8.41
N THR A 816 -6.51 -43.93 7.43
CA THR A 816 -6.84 -45.36 7.42
C THR A 816 -5.64 -46.19 7.00
N ASP A 817 -5.65 -47.49 7.31
CA ASP A 817 -4.58 -48.43 6.89
C ASP A 817 -4.37 -48.41 5.36
N LYS A 818 -5.45 -48.24 4.58
CA LYS A 818 -5.39 -48.10 3.12
C LYS A 818 -4.64 -46.84 2.66
N GLN A 819 -4.78 -45.75 3.42
CA GLN A 819 -4.13 -44.47 3.15
C GLN A 819 -2.66 -44.51 3.54
N LEU A 820 -2.32 -45.10 4.68
CA LEU A 820 -0.92 -45.38 5.06
C LEU A 820 -0.25 -46.28 4.01
N GLU A 821 -0.93 -47.32 3.55
CA GLU A 821 -0.46 -48.21 2.48
C GLU A 821 -0.30 -47.49 1.12
N ALA A 822 -1.15 -46.52 0.80
CA ALA A 822 -1.00 -45.71 -0.42
C ALA A 822 0.24 -44.79 -0.35
N LEU A 823 0.44 -44.10 0.78
CA LEU A 823 1.64 -43.28 1.01
C LEU A 823 2.92 -44.14 1.01
N ARG A 824 2.88 -45.34 1.61
CA ARG A 824 3.97 -46.32 1.56
C ARG A 824 4.30 -46.70 0.12
N ARG A 825 3.32 -47.18 -0.65
CA ARG A 825 3.51 -47.58 -2.06
C ARG A 825 4.05 -46.44 -2.94
N TYR A 826 3.56 -45.22 -2.75
CA TYR A 826 4.03 -44.03 -3.48
C TYR A 826 5.52 -43.76 -3.24
N VAL A 827 5.96 -43.84 -1.99
CA VAL A 827 7.37 -43.67 -1.64
C VAL A 827 8.19 -44.88 -2.15
N GLU A 828 7.74 -46.11 -1.94
CA GLU A 828 8.43 -47.32 -2.42
C GLU A 828 8.70 -47.31 -3.94
N SER A 829 7.76 -46.80 -4.75
CA SER A 829 7.90 -46.72 -6.20
C SER A 829 8.88 -45.64 -6.68
N GLY A 830 9.32 -44.74 -5.80
CA GLY A 830 10.33 -43.70 -6.08
C GLY A 830 9.90 -42.27 -5.69
N GLY A 831 8.64 -42.08 -5.31
CA GLY A 831 8.06 -40.77 -5.03
C GLY A 831 8.74 -40.05 -3.87
N THR A 832 8.59 -38.73 -3.85
CA THR A 832 9.00 -37.88 -2.73
C THR A 832 7.78 -37.31 -2.03
N LEU A 833 7.55 -37.69 -0.78
CA LEU A 833 6.46 -37.17 0.04
C LEU A 833 6.98 -36.03 0.91
N LEU A 834 6.72 -34.78 0.52
CA LEU A 834 6.94 -33.61 1.36
C LEU A 834 5.79 -33.47 2.37
N ILE A 835 6.15 -33.30 3.64
CA ILE A 835 5.24 -33.13 4.76
C ILE A 835 5.64 -31.88 5.53
N ASP A 836 4.72 -30.95 5.74
CA ASP A 836 4.93 -29.83 6.67
C ASP A 836 3.76 -29.71 7.67
N SER A 837 4.04 -29.22 8.87
CA SER A 837 2.98 -28.86 9.83
C SER A 837 2.61 -27.40 9.63
N CYS A 838 1.52 -27.12 8.91
CA CYS A 838 1.10 -25.75 8.67
C CYS A 838 0.81 -25.01 9.99
N GLY A 839 1.29 -23.77 10.09
CA GLY A 839 1.31 -23.00 11.35
C GLY A 839 2.28 -23.51 12.42
N GLY A 840 2.94 -24.66 12.19
CA GLY A 840 3.71 -25.44 13.16
C GLY A 840 2.83 -26.14 14.20
N SER A 841 1.71 -26.74 13.75
CA SER A 841 0.78 -27.43 14.63
C SER A 841 1.39 -28.67 15.29
N ALA A 842 1.48 -28.62 16.63
CA ALA A 842 1.95 -29.74 17.43
C ALA A 842 1.07 -31.00 17.25
N ALA A 843 -0.26 -30.85 17.13
CA ALA A 843 -1.18 -31.97 16.95
C ALA A 843 -0.95 -32.69 15.61
N PHE A 844 -0.72 -31.93 14.53
CA PHE A 844 -0.34 -32.51 13.23
C PHE A 844 1.03 -33.19 13.32
N THR A 845 2.04 -32.50 13.87
CA THR A 845 3.38 -33.07 14.11
C THR A 845 3.32 -34.41 14.84
N THR A 846 2.54 -34.52 15.91
CA THR A 846 2.38 -35.78 16.68
C THR A 846 1.72 -36.89 15.85
N SER A 847 0.73 -36.59 15.00
CA SER A 847 0.20 -37.59 14.06
C SER A 847 1.24 -38.04 13.03
N ILE A 848 2.09 -37.13 12.53
CA ILE A 848 3.15 -37.49 11.58
C ILE A 848 4.19 -38.41 12.25
N THR A 849 4.76 -37.99 13.38
CA THR A 849 5.87 -38.73 14.02
C THR A 849 5.40 -39.96 14.80
N GLY A 850 4.18 -39.96 15.33
CA GLY A 850 3.62 -41.05 16.14
C GLY A 850 2.74 -42.06 15.38
N LYS A 851 2.19 -41.69 14.22
CA LYS A 851 1.33 -42.58 13.41
C LYS A 851 1.82 -42.76 11.97
N LEU A 852 2.00 -41.67 11.21
CA LEU A 852 2.28 -41.76 9.79
C LEU A 852 3.65 -42.38 9.51
N LEU A 853 4.73 -41.82 10.06
CA LEU A 853 6.09 -42.31 9.78
C LEU A 853 6.27 -43.77 10.25
N PRO A 854 5.88 -44.16 11.49
CA PRO A 854 6.00 -45.56 11.92
C PRO A 854 5.04 -46.50 11.18
N GLY A 855 3.82 -46.04 10.85
CA GLY A 855 2.82 -46.87 10.19
C GLY A 855 3.08 -47.12 8.70
N ALA A 856 3.64 -46.14 7.99
CA ALA A 856 3.96 -46.25 6.57
C ALA A 856 5.40 -46.75 6.29
N PHE A 857 6.37 -46.44 7.17
CA PHE A 857 7.80 -46.71 6.95
C PHE A 857 8.47 -47.54 8.06
N GLY A 858 7.71 -47.98 9.07
CA GLY A 858 8.22 -48.87 10.12
C GLY A 858 9.33 -48.25 10.96
N ASN A 859 10.45 -48.95 11.10
CA ASN A 859 11.61 -48.57 11.92
C ASN A 859 12.75 -47.93 11.11
N GLU A 860 12.46 -47.37 9.93
CA GLU A 860 13.46 -46.68 9.12
C GLU A 860 14.07 -45.46 9.85
N VAL A 861 15.34 -45.16 9.55
CA VAL A 861 16.08 -44.11 10.26
C VAL A 861 15.64 -42.72 9.80
N ILE A 862 15.22 -41.89 10.75
CA ILE A 862 14.95 -40.46 10.50
C ILE A 862 16.28 -39.70 10.49
N HIS A 863 16.63 -39.14 9.35
CA HIS A 863 17.85 -38.35 9.14
C HIS A 863 17.55 -36.86 9.18
N ALA A 864 18.26 -36.11 10.03
CA ALA A 864 18.22 -34.65 9.98
C ALA A 864 18.95 -34.12 8.73
N MET A 865 18.34 -33.19 7.99
CA MET A 865 18.94 -32.59 6.81
C MET A 865 20.09 -31.65 7.20
N GLY A 866 21.32 -32.18 7.17
CA GLY A 866 22.55 -31.45 7.46
C GLY A 866 22.98 -30.50 6.33
N GLY A 867 23.84 -29.52 6.62
CA GLY A 867 24.27 -28.51 5.64
C GLY A 867 25.03 -29.07 4.42
N SER A 868 25.54 -30.30 4.49
CA SER A 868 26.16 -31.03 3.37
C SER A 868 25.16 -31.67 2.40
N HIS A 869 23.89 -31.82 2.82
CA HIS A 869 22.82 -32.42 2.02
C HIS A 869 22.58 -31.60 0.74
N PRO A 870 22.40 -32.22 -0.44
CA PRO A 870 22.33 -31.51 -1.73
C PRO A 870 21.34 -30.34 -1.77
N VAL A 871 20.18 -30.48 -1.11
CA VAL A 871 19.14 -29.43 -0.99
C VAL A 871 19.63 -28.18 -0.23
N LEU A 872 20.45 -28.34 0.82
CA LEU A 872 20.96 -27.19 1.60
C LEU A 872 22.26 -26.64 1.03
N ALA A 873 23.14 -27.53 0.54
CA ALA A 873 24.39 -27.18 -0.11
C ALA A 873 24.21 -26.56 -1.51
N GLY A 874 23.01 -26.67 -2.10
CA GLY A 874 22.67 -26.07 -3.40
C GLY A 874 23.43 -26.67 -4.59
N LYS A 875 23.64 -28.00 -4.58
CA LYS A 875 24.60 -28.68 -5.48
C LYS A 875 24.16 -28.84 -6.94
N ALA A 876 22.90 -28.54 -7.30
CA ALA A 876 22.39 -28.68 -8.66
C ALA A 876 22.00 -27.34 -9.31
N GLU A 877 21.91 -27.32 -10.64
CA GLU A 877 21.74 -26.09 -11.41
C GLU A 877 20.44 -25.34 -11.03
N GLY A 878 20.52 -24.05 -10.71
CA GLY A 878 19.38 -23.25 -10.25
C GLY A 878 19.04 -23.38 -8.76
N MET A 879 19.68 -24.28 -8.02
CA MET A 879 19.70 -24.21 -6.56
C MET A 879 20.67 -23.12 -6.08
N ARG A 880 20.60 -22.79 -4.79
CA ARG A 880 21.56 -21.92 -4.08
C ARG A 880 21.93 -22.59 -2.75
N GLU A 881 23.12 -22.33 -2.20
CA GLU A 881 23.40 -22.67 -0.80
C GLU A 881 22.39 -21.91 0.08
N ILE A 882 21.71 -22.62 0.97
CA ILE A 882 20.68 -22.04 1.84
C ILE A 882 20.91 -22.43 3.29
N ARG A 883 20.59 -21.49 4.19
CA ARG A 883 20.62 -21.69 5.64
C ARG A 883 19.24 -21.32 6.18
N PRO A 884 18.26 -22.25 6.17
CA PRO A 884 16.87 -21.95 6.49
C PRO A 884 16.72 -21.24 7.85
N ARG A 885 16.13 -20.04 7.83
CA ARG A 885 15.93 -19.22 9.04
C ARG A 885 14.50 -19.37 9.55
N LEU A 886 14.37 -19.66 10.85
CA LEU A 886 13.09 -19.63 11.55
C LEU A 886 12.59 -18.18 11.72
N ARG A 887 11.27 -17.98 11.79
CA ARG A 887 10.67 -16.72 12.25
C ARG A 887 11.13 -16.41 13.68
N PRO A 888 11.18 -15.14 14.12
CA PRO A 888 11.60 -14.79 15.49
C PRO A 888 10.83 -15.56 16.58
N TYR A 889 9.51 -15.71 16.42
CA TYR A 889 8.68 -16.49 17.34
C TYR A 889 9.00 -17.99 17.32
N ALA A 890 9.16 -18.56 16.12
CA ALA A 890 9.52 -19.97 15.94
C ALA A 890 10.91 -20.28 16.53
N ALA A 891 11.90 -19.40 16.32
CA ALA A 891 13.23 -19.52 16.91
C ALA A 891 13.17 -19.47 18.46
N GLN A 892 12.33 -18.61 19.03
CA GLN A 892 12.14 -18.50 20.48
C GLN A 892 11.46 -19.75 21.08
N ARG A 893 10.52 -20.38 20.34
CA ARG A 893 9.71 -21.50 20.84
C ARG A 893 10.29 -22.88 20.56
N LEU A 894 10.95 -23.06 19.42
CA LEU A 894 11.49 -24.34 18.95
C LEU A 894 13.02 -24.46 19.14
N GLY A 895 13.71 -23.34 19.37
CA GLY A 895 15.16 -23.29 19.48
C GLY A 895 15.90 -23.58 18.17
N ALA A 896 17.23 -23.75 18.26
CA ALA A 896 18.10 -24.00 17.11
C ALA A 896 18.11 -25.47 16.60
N GLY A 897 17.29 -26.33 17.21
CA GLY A 897 17.21 -27.75 16.89
C GLY A 897 16.27 -28.08 15.73
N ALA A 898 15.23 -27.28 15.48
CA ALA A 898 14.20 -27.58 14.50
C ALA A 898 14.72 -27.50 13.06
N ARG A 899 14.68 -28.66 12.38
CA ARG A 899 15.26 -28.88 11.05
C ARG A 899 14.25 -29.61 10.17
N VAL A 900 14.52 -29.61 8.88
CA VAL A 900 13.92 -30.58 7.96
C VAL A 900 14.56 -31.93 8.22
N GLU A 901 13.75 -32.97 8.25
CA GLU A 901 14.14 -34.36 8.43
C GLU A 901 13.73 -35.15 7.19
N TYR A 902 14.31 -36.33 6.97
CA TYR A 902 13.88 -37.23 5.91
C TYR A 902 14.06 -38.70 6.31
N VAL A 903 13.23 -39.54 5.71
CA VAL A 903 13.28 -41.00 5.77
C VAL A 903 13.44 -41.49 4.34
N ALA A 904 14.47 -42.30 4.08
CA ALA A 904 14.57 -43.04 2.82
C ALA A 904 13.77 -44.34 2.96
N HIS A 905 12.97 -44.70 1.95
CA HIS A 905 12.20 -45.95 1.97
C HIS A 905 11.98 -46.47 0.56
N GLY A 906 12.34 -47.73 0.30
CA GLY A 906 12.37 -48.30 -1.05
C GLY A 906 13.21 -47.46 -2.03
N LYS A 907 12.63 -47.00 -3.14
CA LYS A 907 13.30 -46.10 -4.10
C LYS A 907 13.10 -44.61 -3.79
N GLY A 908 12.21 -44.28 -2.86
CA GLY A 908 11.72 -42.93 -2.59
C GLY A 908 12.23 -42.33 -1.29
N ARG A 909 11.57 -41.24 -0.88
CA ARG A 909 11.77 -40.63 0.44
C ARG A 909 10.52 -39.90 0.95
N ALA A 910 10.37 -39.84 2.26
CA ALA A 910 9.52 -38.86 2.93
C ALA A 910 10.41 -37.74 3.50
N ILE A 911 10.04 -36.48 3.29
CA ILE A 911 10.72 -35.29 3.83
C ILE A 911 9.74 -34.63 4.78
N PHE A 912 10.10 -34.50 6.06
CA PHE A 912 9.25 -33.92 7.09
C PHE A 912 9.79 -32.59 7.62
N SER A 913 8.90 -31.62 7.83
CA SER A 913 9.17 -30.36 8.50
C SER A 913 8.15 -30.11 9.61
N ALA A 914 8.59 -30.20 10.86
CA ALA A 914 7.77 -29.78 12.00
C ALA A 914 7.53 -28.24 12.01
N PRO A 915 8.49 -27.38 11.61
CA PRO A 915 8.21 -25.97 11.34
C PRO A 915 7.38 -25.79 10.06
N ASP A 916 6.48 -24.82 10.05
CA ASP A 916 5.71 -24.45 8.85
C ASP A 916 6.61 -24.04 7.67
N LEU A 917 6.29 -24.63 6.52
CA LEU A 917 6.70 -24.24 5.17
C LEU A 917 5.51 -23.63 4.40
N THR A 918 4.29 -24.11 4.61
CA THR A 918 3.09 -23.74 3.83
C THR A 918 2.76 -22.24 3.94
N THR A 919 2.71 -21.68 5.15
CA THR A 919 2.47 -20.24 5.35
C THR A 919 3.69 -19.40 4.93
N GLY A 920 4.90 -19.97 4.99
CA GLY A 920 6.11 -19.41 4.40
C GLY A 920 6.06 -19.30 2.86
N MET A 921 5.60 -20.35 2.17
CA MET A 921 5.43 -20.38 0.71
C MET A 921 4.48 -19.27 0.23
N LEU A 922 3.35 -19.10 0.93
CA LEU A 922 2.39 -18.02 0.68
C LEU A 922 3.02 -16.63 0.67
N GLY A 923 4.04 -16.38 1.50
CA GLY A 923 4.63 -15.06 1.70
C GLY A 923 4.16 -14.34 2.96
N ALA A 924 3.20 -14.91 3.69
CA ALA A 924 2.59 -14.29 4.87
C ALA A 924 3.60 -14.25 6.04
N ASN A 925 3.93 -13.05 6.51
CA ASN A 925 4.94 -12.85 7.56
C ASN A 925 4.43 -13.00 9.00
N THR A 926 3.15 -13.30 9.20
CA THR A 926 2.44 -13.32 10.50
C THR A 926 3.27 -13.90 11.67
N PHE A 927 3.27 -13.19 12.80
CA PHE A 927 4.22 -13.43 13.90
C PHE A 927 4.08 -14.80 14.59
N LEU A 928 2.85 -15.25 14.88
CA LEU A 928 2.64 -16.48 15.69
C LEU A 928 2.85 -17.80 14.92
N VAL A 929 3.14 -17.75 13.62
CA VAL A 929 3.43 -18.93 12.80
C VAL A 929 4.73 -19.57 13.30
N LEU A 930 4.66 -20.84 13.73
CA LEU A 930 5.82 -21.63 14.14
C LEU A 930 6.51 -22.25 12.91
N GLY A 931 7.12 -21.41 12.08
CA GLY A 931 7.71 -21.81 10.81
C GLY A 931 8.95 -21.05 10.37
N TYR A 932 9.39 -21.36 9.16
CA TYR A 932 10.47 -20.65 8.49
C TYR A 932 10.02 -19.24 8.04
N GLN A 933 10.99 -18.33 7.93
CA GLN A 933 10.78 -17.04 7.26
C GLN A 933 10.35 -17.27 5.81
N PRO A 934 9.44 -16.48 5.22
CA PRO A 934 8.92 -16.72 3.87
C PRO A 934 10.00 -16.90 2.80
N ALA A 935 11.06 -16.09 2.83
CA ALA A 935 12.20 -16.24 1.93
C ALA A 935 12.87 -17.62 2.09
N SER A 936 13.20 -18.03 3.32
CA SER A 936 13.81 -19.34 3.60
C SER A 936 12.89 -20.52 3.25
N ALA A 937 11.59 -20.42 3.50
CA ALA A 937 10.63 -21.46 3.11
C ALA A 937 10.58 -21.63 1.58
N ARG A 938 10.49 -20.52 0.84
CA ARG A 938 10.49 -20.50 -0.62
C ARG A 938 11.79 -21.04 -1.22
N GLU A 939 12.94 -20.64 -0.69
CA GLU A 939 14.23 -21.14 -1.18
C GLU A 939 14.43 -22.64 -0.88
N LEU A 940 13.98 -23.11 0.28
CA LEU A 940 14.02 -24.51 0.68
C LEU A 940 13.12 -25.37 -0.21
N VAL A 941 11.85 -25.00 -0.40
CA VAL A 941 10.93 -25.76 -1.26
C VAL A 941 11.39 -25.73 -2.72
N ARG A 942 11.93 -24.60 -3.23
CA ARG A 942 12.58 -24.55 -4.56
C ARG A 942 13.69 -25.60 -4.65
N ASN A 943 14.62 -25.60 -3.71
CA ASN A 943 15.74 -26.55 -3.74
C ASN A 943 15.26 -28.02 -3.61
N ILE A 944 14.20 -28.30 -2.84
CA ILE A 944 13.58 -29.64 -2.77
C ILE A 944 13.00 -30.04 -4.14
N LEU A 945 12.21 -29.17 -4.78
CA LEU A 945 11.59 -29.47 -6.09
C LEU A 945 12.63 -29.72 -7.18
N LEU A 946 13.65 -28.86 -7.28
CA LEU A 946 14.73 -29.05 -8.25
C LEU A 946 15.50 -30.35 -7.99
N TRP A 947 15.72 -30.71 -6.71
CA TRP A 947 16.43 -31.94 -6.35
C TRP A 947 15.64 -33.18 -6.73
N VAL A 948 14.31 -33.17 -6.52
CA VAL A 948 13.44 -34.27 -6.99
C VAL A 948 13.40 -34.34 -8.51
N TRP A 949 13.36 -33.20 -9.20
CA TRP A 949 13.37 -33.16 -10.67
C TRP A 949 14.65 -33.78 -11.25
N ASP A 950 15.79 -33.56 -10.61
CA ASP A 950 17.08 -34.13 -10.99
C ASP A 950 17.27 -35.60 -10.56
N GLY A 951 16.22 -36.27 -10.05
CA GLY A 951 16.26 -37.68 -9.62
C GLY A 951 16.80 -37.90 -8.20
N ALA A 952 16.83 -36.85 -7.38
CA ALA A 952 17.31 -36.87 -5.98
C ALA A 952 18.74 -37.41 -5.77
N PRO A 953 19.76 -36.95 -6.54
CA PRO A 953 21.11 -37.51 -6.50
C PRO A 953 21.85 -37.17 -5.21
N GLY A 954 22.84 -38.01 -4.85
CA GLY A 954 23.80 -37.74 -3.78
C GLY A 954 23.31 -38.00 -2.35
N ASN A 955 22.33 -38.90 -2.17
CA ASN A 955 21.76 -39.29 -0.87
C ASN A 955 21.76 -40.82 -0.66
N GLN A 956 22.84 -41.50 -1.06
CA GLN A 956 23.17 -42.80 -0.46
C GLN A 956 23.91 -42.52 0.87
N PRO A 957 23.64 -43.31 1.93
CA PRO A 957 24.15 -43.08 3.28
C PRO A 957 25.67 -43.19 3.39
#